data_AF-A0A1Y4CHN5-F1
#
_entry.id   AF-A0A1Y4CHN5-F1
#
_cell.length_a   1.000
_cell.length_b   1.000
_cell.length_c   1.000
_cell.angle_alpha   90.00
_cell.angle_beta   90.00
_cell.angle_gamma   90.00
#
_symmetry.space_group_name_H-M   'P 1'
#
loop_
_entity.id
_entity.type
_entity.pdbx_description
1 polymer ?
#
loop_
_entity_poly.entity_id
_entity_poly.type
_entity_poly.pdbx_seq_one_letter_code
_entity_poly.pdbx_strand_id
1 'polypeptide(L)'
;MADNISANNQVKQSEDFISIQDFLYMCLSKWYWFAISLVVLIALALIYIMRTPPEYTRSASMLIKEEGKGQSISSDVSSAFASMGLVQSNTNVNNEVIALQSPAIMTDVVKRLHLDVNYKVDGRFYDRVLYGQNLPVSVSFLDLNDNESASFTIKPAADGTLGFSDFVRNGEESDAEATGKLNDTIETPVGRIVVSTTPYYSGTFDSDVYVSRSTIYGAVQSYSQRLSVGLANEDATIINLSITDVCIQRAEDVLNTLIAVYNENWLKDKNQIAVSTSMFINDRLKVIENELGTVDADIASYKGENLLPDIQAASSMYMSQSQETNAQILELSMQLSMAKYIKSYLAAGESQNQLLPANSGISGGNIENQISEYNTAQLQRNNLVANSSDENPLVKDMDNALKSMREAIITSIDNLVVTLNTQIETLEQTNEQIMAKIAASPSQAKDLLSDERQQKVKEALYLFLLEKREENELSQAFTAYNTRIITPPTGSMLPTAPVKRNIFLIAIALGVLIPIAVIFIKEMFNTAIRGRKDIEGMNVPFLGEIPLIGKKKRFSRLAGMRQRKKKYEKEVPEIVVRAQSRDVINEAFRVVRTNLEFVIGKEEGPKVIMVTSMNPDSGKTFVISNLAASFAIKKKKTVIVDLDLRKATLSSYVGNIKTGVSNYLADKDVSLFSIIFKDKSILDLDIIPVGTIPPNPAELLFSERLGQLLSELKQKYDYIFIDCPPVEVVADTSIIGRHADYTLFVARAGLLDKRMLPQINGFYADNKFKGMLLVLNGTEVAQGRYGYRKYGYSYGYNYGYGSYEGYVQK
;
A
#
# COMPACT_ATOMS: atom_id res chain seq x y z
N MET A 1 -54.97 -40.19 11.73
CA MET A 1 -55.18 -38.74 11.97
C MET A 1 -54.67 -38.45 13.37
N ALA A 2 -53.38 -38.56 13.71
CA ALA A 2 -52.18 -38.04 13.05
C ALA A 2 -52.31 -36.55 12.71
N ASP A 3 -51.45 -35.76 13.35
CA ASP A 3 -51.12 -34.34 13.14
C ASP A 3 -52.05 -33.29 13.75
N ASN A 4 -51.69 -32.80 14.95
CA ASN A 4 -51.54 -31.37 15.27
C ASN A 4 -51.41 -31.10 16.78
N ILE A 5 -50.31 -31.51 17.43
CA ILE A 5 -49.84 -30.84 18.66
C ILE A 5 -48.31 -30.88 18.69
N SER A 6 -47.68 -30.11 17.81
CA SER A 6 -46.28 -29.70 17.97
C SER A 6 -46.26 -28.17 17.99
N ALA A 7 -46.65 -27.62 19.14
CA ALA A 7 -46.51 -26.19 19.40
C ALA A 7 -45.02 -25.85 19.43
N ASN A 8 -44.61 -25.13 18.40
CA ASN A 8 -43.27 -24.68 18.13
C ASN A 8 -42.83 -23.64 19.18
N ASN A 9 -42.36 -24.09 20.34
CA ASN A 9 -41.66 -23.24 21.32
C ASN A 9 -40.18 -23.11 20.92
N GLN A 10 -39.93 -22.50 19.77
CA GLN A 10 -38.60 -21.98 19.48
C GLN A 10 -38.37 -20.75 20.35
N VAL A 11 -37.60 -20.93 21.42
CA VAL A 11 -36.95 -19.83 22.13
C VAL A 11 -36.23 -19.00 21.08
N LYS A 12 -36.72 -17.78 20.83
CA LYS A 12 -36.00 -16.79 20.03
C LYS A 12 -34.61 -16.65 20.65
N GLN A 13 -33.60 -17.18 19.96
CA GLN A 13 -32.22 -16.75 20.17
C GLN A 13 -32.21 -15.26 19.86
N SER A 14 -32.25 -14.43 20.90
CA SER A 14 -31.80 -13.05 20.77
C SER A 14 -30.32 -13.14 20.40
N GLU A 15 -30.01 -12.97 19.13
CA GLU A 15 -28.66 -12.67 18.67
C GLU A 15 -28.27 -11.34 19.33
N ASP A 16 -27.67 -11.44 20.52
CA ASP A 16 -27.15 -10.32 21.28
C ASP A 16 -25.93 -9.76 20.55
N PHE A 17 -26.18 -8.92 19.54
CA PHE A 17 -25.22 -7.89 19.20
C PHE A 17 -25.02 -7.03 20.44
N ILE A 18 -23.80 -7.04 20.98
CA ILE A 18 -23.37 -6.12 22.04
C ILE A 18 -23.84 -4.73 21.62
N SER A 19 -24.68 -4.10 22.44
CA SER A 19 -25.18 -2.77 22.10
C SER A 19 -23.98 -1.84 21.93
N ILE A 20 -23.97 -1.00 20.89
CA ILE A 20 -22.86 -0.10 20.60
C ILE A 20 -22.52 0.76 21.83
N GLN A 21 -23.53 1.10 22.63
CA GLN A 21 -23.38 1.83 23.89
C GLN A 21 -22.58 1.03 24.93
N ASP A 22 -22.88 -0.26 25.13
CA ASP A 22 -22.15 -1.12 26.07
C ASP A 22 -20.69 -1.28 25.66
N PHE A 23 -20.42 -1.43 24.36
CA PHE A 23 -19.07 -1.51 23.83
C PHE A 23 -18.27 -0.21 24.05
N LEU A 24 -18.90 0.96 23.88
CA LEU A 24 -18.27 2.25 24.16
C LEU A 24 -17.93 2.42 25.64
N TYR A 25 -18.83 2.03 26.56
CA TYR A 25 -18.53 2.06 27.99
C TYR A 25 -17.40 1.10 28.38
N MET A 26 -17.34 -0.07 27.75
CA MET A 26 -16.24 -1.01 27.94
C MET A 26 -14.90 -0.42 27.49
N CYS A 27 -14.87 0.28 26.36
CA CYS A 27 -13.69 1.00 25.87
C CYS A 27 -13.28 2.11 26.86
N LEU A 28 -14.24 2.92 27.33
CA LEU A 28 -14.00 3.97 28.33
C LEU A 28 -13.43 3.42 29.64
N SER A 29 -13.96 2.29 30.13
CA SER A 29 -13.49 1.66 31.38
C SER A 29 -12.03 1.19 31.30
N LYS A 30 -11.52 0.97 30.08
CA LYS A 30 -10.17 0.50 29.77
C LYS A 30 -9.35 1.57 29.05
N TRP A 31 -9.62 2.86 29.30
CA TRP A 31 -8.93 4.00 28.66
C TRP A 31 -7.39 3.92 28.75
N TYR A 32 -6.83 3.29 29.79
CA TYR A 32 -5.38 3.10 29.93
C TYR A 32 -4.77 2.24 28.80
N TRP A 33 -5.52 1.30 28.21
CA TRP A 33 -5.07 0.55 27.03
C TRP A 33 -4.91 1.47 25.81
N PHE A 34 -5.83 2.42 25.65
CA PHE A 34 -5.76 3.43 24.59
C PHE A 34 -4.58 4.37 24.80
N ALA A 35 -4.38 4.85 26.03
CA ALA A 35 -3.25 5.71 26.36
C ALA A 35 -1.91 5.02 26.12
N ILE A 36 -1.74 3.77 26.58
CA ILE A 36 -0.50 3.00 26.38
C ILE A 36 -0.26 2.73 24.90
N SER A 37 -1.28 2.24 24.17
CA SER A 37 -1.19 1.96 22.73
C SER A 37 -0.79 3.21 21.93
N LEU A 38 -1.41 4.35 22.23
CA LEU A 38 -1.11 5.63 21.60
C LEU A 38 0.33 6.07 21.86
N VAL A 39 0.80 6.00 23.11
CA VAL A 39 2.18 6.37 23.47
C VAL A 39 3.19 5.48 22.77
N VAL A 40 2.95 4.16 22.72
CA VAL A 40 3.84 3.21 22.06
C VAL A 40 3.91 3.49 20.55
N LEU A 41 2.78 3.68 19.88
CA LEU A 41 2.76 3.92 18.44
C LEU A 41 3.30 5.29 18.05
N ILE A 42 3.09 6.33 18.86
CA ILE A 42 3.72 7.63 18.66
C ILE A 42 5.24 7.52 18.86
N ALA A 43 5.71 6.78 19.86
CA ALA A 43 7.14 6.55 20.07
C ALA A 43 7.77 5.80 18.89
N LEU A 44 7.09 4.78 18.35
CA LEU A 44 7.54 4.06 17.16
C LEU A 44 7.57 4.96 15.92
N ALA A 45 6.55 5.80 15.73
CA ALA A 45 6.50 6.79 14.66
C ALA A 45 7.66 7.81 14.76
N LEU A 46 7.97 8.28 15.97
CA LEU A 46 9.11 9.16 16.22
C LEU A 46 10.44 8.47 15.90
N ILE A 47 10.63 7.23 16.36
CA ILE A 47 11.83 6.44 16.06
C ILE A 47 11.99 6.24 14.56
N TYR A 48 10.91 5.93 13.85
CA TYR A 48 10.90 5.79 12.39
C TYR A 48 11.31 7.11 11.70
N ILE A 49 10.66 8.23 12.05
CA ILE A 49 10.98 9.55 11.48
C ILE A 49 12.43 9.96 11.78
N MET A 50 12.97 9.58 12.94
CA MET A 50 14.35 9.91 13.32
C MET A 50 15.37 9.03 12.60
N ARG A 51 15.06 7.76 12.30
CA ARG A 51 15.96 6.82 11.60
C ARG A 51 15.89 6.91 10.07
N THR A 52 14.79 7.38 9.50
CA THR A 52 14.66 7.51 8.05
C THR A 52 15.35 8.79 7.58
N PRO A 53 16.31 8.73 6.63
CA PRO A 53 16.95 9.93 6.11
C PRO A 53 15.93 10.82 5.39
N PRO A 54 16.06 12.16 5.51
CA PRO A 54 15.21 13.09 4.79
C PRO A 54 15.54 13.07 3.29
N GLU A 55 14.53 12.96 2.46
CA GLU A 55 14.65 13.03 1.01
C GLU A 55 14.14 14.38 0.49
N TYR A 56 14.79 14.88 -0.56
CA TYR A 56 14.51 16.16 -1.20
C TYR A 56 14.21 15.94 -2.68
N THR A 57 13.11 16.51 -3.15
CA THR A 57 12.77 16.51 -4.57
C THR A 57 13.24 17.81 -5.22
N ARG A 58 14.00 17.68 -6.31
CA ARG A 58 14.46 18.79 -7.15
C ARG A 58 13.81 18.68 -8.51
N SER A 59 13.47 19.83 -9.08
CA SER A 59 12.78 19.90 -10.37
C SER A 59 13.43 20.93 -11.28
N ALA A 60 13.39 20.67 -12.58
CA ALA A 60 13.79 21.57 -13.64
C ALA A 60 12.71 21.58 -14.73
N SER A 61 12.61 22.69 -15.45
CA SER A 61 11.67 22.82 -16.58
C SER A 61 12.42 23.29 -17.80
N MET A 62 12.23 22.60 -18.92
CA MET A 62 12.84 22.93 -20.20
C MET A 62 11.77 22.98 -21.30
N LEU A 63 11.87 23.98 -22.16
CA LEU A 63 11.05 24.11 -23.36
C LEU A 63 11.75 23.41 -24.51
N ILE A 64 11.03 22.55 -25.22
CA ILE A 64 11.45 22.04 -26.52
C ILE A 64 10.95 23.02 -27.58
N LYS A 65 11.89 23.62 -28.32
CA LYS A 65 11.56 24.40 -29.51
C LYS A 65 11.14 23.41 -30.59
N GLU A 66 9.93 23.58 -31.09
CA GLU A 66 9.53 22.92 -32.32
C GLU A 66 10.39 23.47 -33.45
N GLU A 67 11.01 22.58 -34.23
CA GLU A 67 11.61 22.98 -35.49
C GLU A 67 10.48 23.53 -36.35
N GLY A 68 10.47 24.86 -36.52
CA GLY A 68 9.51 25.53 -37.38
C GLY A 68 9.59 24.87 -38.75
N LYS A 69 8.50 24.22 -39.15
CA LYS A 69 8.31 23.79 -40.53
C LYS A 69 8.67 24.99 -41.40
N GLY A 70 9.63 24.80 -42.30
CA GLY A 70 9.96 25.78 -43.32
C GLY A 70 8.69 26.33 -43.96
N GLN A 71 8.76 27.57 -44.41
CA GLN A 71 7.71 28.44 -44.96
C GLN A 71 6.90 27.90 -46.18
N SER A 72 6.60 26.61 -46.28
CA SER A 72 5.98 25.99 -47.47
C SER A 72 4.52 25.58 -47.31
N ILE A 73 3.87 25.79 -46.15
CA ILE A 73 2.41 25.63 -46.00
C ILE A 73 1.87 26.89 -45.33
N SER A 74 0.88 27.53 -45.96
CA SER A 74 0.20 28.70 -45.37
C SER A 74 -0.21 28.39 -43.93
N SER A 75 0.27 29.22 -43.00
CA SER A 75 0.02 29.14 -41.56
C SER A 75 -1.47 29.07 -41.21
N ASP A 76 -2.33 29.55 -42.11
CA ASP A 76 -3.79 29.57 -41.95
C ASP A 76 -4.44 28.19 -42.12
N VAL A 77 -3.88 27.31 -42.95
CA VAL A 77 -4.49 25.99 -43.20
C VAL A 77 -4.13 25.02 -42.07
N SER A 78 -2.87 25.02 -41.65
CA SER A 78 -2.41 24.19 -40.52
C SER A 78 -3.05 24.61 -39.19
N SER A 79 -3.21 25.91 -38.94
CA SER A 79 -3.93 26.42 -37.76
C SER A 79 -5.45 26.17 -37.83
N ALA A 80 -6.07 26.19 -39.02
CA ALA A 80 -7.48 25.82 -39.20
C ALA A 80 -7.74 24.33 -38.90
N PHE A 81 -6.87 23.42 -39.32
CA PHE A 81 -7.02 21.99 -39.01
C PHE A 81 -6.70 21.65 -37.54
N ALA A 82 -5.74 22.34 -36.92
CA ALA A 82 -5.45 22.22 -35.49
C ALA A 82 -6.62 22.72 -34.63
N SER A 83 -7.26 23.85 -35.02
CA SER A 83 -8.42 24.41 -34.32
C SER A 83 -9.71 23.57 -34.49
N MET A 84 -9.78 22.70 -35.50
CA MET A 84 -10.85 21.68 -35.63
C MET A 84 -10.53 20.35 -34.94
N GLY A 85 -9.38 20.20 -34.26
CA GLY A 85 -9.01 19.00 -33.50
C GLY A 85 -8.66 17.77 -34.37
N LEU A 86 -8.39 17.97 -35.67
CA LEU A 86 -8.17 16.87 -36.63
C LEU A 86 -6.68 16.47 -36.76
N VAL A 87 -5.74 17.28 -36.25
CA VAL A 87 -4.29 17.00 -36.28
C VAL A 87 -3.68 17.35 -34.92
N GLN A 88 -3.23 16.35 -34.15
CA GLN A 88 -2.47 16.54 -32.91
C GLN A 88 -0.97 16.70 -33.22
N SER A 89 -0.42 17.86 -32.93
CA SER A 89 0.99 18.24 -33.18
C SER A 89 2.00 17.71 -32.14
N ASN A 90 1.53 17.07 -31.06
CA ASN A 90 2.37 16.84 -29.86
C ASN A 90 3.13 15.51 -29.88
N THR A 91 3.04 14.73 -30.95
CA THR A 91 3.80 13.47 -31.09
C THR A 91 5.32 13.70 -31.00
N ASN A 92 5.79 14.86 -31.44
CA ASN A 92 7.21 15.20 -31.43
C ASN A 92 7.76 15.41 -30.00
N VAL A 93 7.04 16.14 -29.14
CA VAL A 93 7.50 16.40 -27.76
C VAL A 93 7.46 15.13 -26.88
N ASN A 94 6.48 14.24 -27.13
CA ASN A 94 6.41 12.95 -26.43
C ASN A 94 7.62 12.06 -26.72
N ASN A 95 8.16 12.11 -27.95
CA ASN A 95 9.38 11.38 -28.28
C ASN A 95 10.59 11.91 -27.48
N GLU A 96 10.65 13.22 -27.24
CA GLU A 96 11.72 13.83 -26.43
C GLU A 96 11.64 13.45 -24.95
N VAL A 97 10.41 13.28 -24.42
CA VAL A 97 10.21 12.73 -23.07
C VAL A 97 10.79 11.32 -22.96
N ILE A 98 10.54 10.45 -23.95
CA ILE A 98 11.09 9.08 -23.99
C ILE A 98 12.61 9.11 -24.14
N ALA A 99 13.15 10.00 -24.99
CA ALA A 99 14.59 10.16 -25.16
C ALA A 99 15.28 10.54 -23.84
N LEU A 100 14.72 11.50 -23.10
CA LEU A 100 15.23 11.92 -21.77
C LEU A 100 15.16 10.81 -20.71
N GLN A 101 14.21 9.86 -20.84
CA GLN A 101 14.10 8.68 -19.98
C GLN A 101 15.04 7.53 -20.37
N SER A 102 15.74 7.64 -21.51
CA SER A 102 16.59 6.58 -22.03
C SER A 102 17.74 6.23 -21.06
N PRO A 103 17.97 4.93 -20.78
CA PRO A 103 19.11 4.50 -19.97
C PRO A 103 20.47 4.92 -20.52
N ALA A 104 20.58 5.16 -21.83
CA ALA A 104 21.83 5.60 -22.46
C ALA A 104 22.26 6.99 -21.93
N ILE A 105 21.33 7.95 -21.88
CA ILE A 105 21.62 9.30 -21.35
C ILE A 105 21.98 9.21 -19.86
N MET A 106 21.23 8.40 -19.09
CA MET A 106 21.53 8.22 -17.66
C MET A 106 22.89 7.54 -17.42
N THR A 107 23.34 6.67 -18.34
CA THR A 107 24.66 6.03 -18.27
C THR A 107 25.78 7.08 -18.35
N ASP A 108 25.67 8.01 -19.29
CA ASP A 108 26.63 9.12 -19.39
C ASP A 108 26.60 10.04 -18.17
N VAL A 109 25.41 10.30 -17.61
CA VAL A 109 25.28 11.09 -16.37
C VAL A 109 25.97 10.38 -15.20
N VAL A 110 25.71 9.08 -15.00
CA VAL A 110 26.35 8.28 -13.95
C VAL A 110 27.86 8.26 -14.10
N LYS A 111 28.37 8.09 -15.32
CA LYS A 111 29.81 8.08 -15.60
C LYS A 111 30.47 9.44 -15.38
N ARG A 112 29.86 10.54 -15.85
CA ARG A 112 30.40 11.90 -15.69
C ARG A 112 30.43 12.38 -14.24
N LEU A 113 29.41 12.01 -13.45
CA LEU A 113 29.28 12.41 -12.06
C LEU A 113 29.83 11.37 -11.07
N HIS A 114 30.37 10.25 -11.56
CA HIS A 114 30.85 9.13 -10.74
C HIS A 114 29.84 8.65 -9.68
N LEU A 115 28.56 8.57 -10.08
CA LEU A 115 27.46 8.23 -9.16
C LEU A 115 27.43 6.74 -8.76
N ASP A 116 28.28 5.93 -9.38
CA ASP A 116 28.52 4.55 -9.00
C ASP A 116 29.23 4.45 -7.64
N VAL A 117 29.98 5.47 -7.22
CA VAL A 117 30.66 5.51 -5.92
C VAL A 117 29.90 6.38 -4.93
N ASN A 118 29.54 5.80 -3.79
CA ASN A 118 28.83 6.46 -2.71
C ASN A 118 29.70 6.54 -1.46
N TYR A 119 29.59 7.67 -0.76
CA TYR A 119 30.35 7.98 0.45
C TYR A 119 29.39 8.28 1.60
N LYS A 120 29.64 7.71 2.77
CA LYS A 120 28.83 7.91 3.97
C LYS A 120 29.71 8.08 5.20
N VAL A 121 29.19 8.81 6.19
CA VAL A 121 29.76 8.91 7.53
C VAL A 121 28.69 8.68 8.58
N ASP A 122 29.09 8.21 9.76
CA ASP A 122 28.17 7.98 10.86
C ASP A 122 27.47 9.28 11.28
N GLY A 123 26.13 9.24 11.23
CA GLY A 123 25.30 10.31 11.75
C GLY A 123 24.68 9.95 13.10
N ARG A 124 23.92 10.89 13.67
CA ARG A 124 23.29 10.69 14.99
C ARG A 124 22.18 9.62 14.99
N PHE A 125 21.44 9.49 13.89
CA PHE A 125 20.30 8.58 13.76
C PHE A 125 20.28 7.77 12.45
N TYR A 126 20.98 8.25 11.42
CA TYR A 126 21.16 7.64 10.11
C TYR A 126 22.48 8.15 9.52
N ASP A 127 23.06 7.39 8.59
CA ASP A 127 24.32 7.74 7.93
C ASP A 127 24.16 8.97 7.05
N ARG A 128 25.11 9.90 7.12
CA ARG A 128 25.10 11.09 6.27
C ARG A 128 25.85 10.81 4.99
N VAL A 129 25.19 11.07 3.86
CA VAL A 129 25.82 10.98 2.54
C VAL A 129 26.77 12.16 2.33
N LEU A 130 28.00 11.87 1.90
CA LEU A 130 28.96 12.87 1.47
C LEU A 130 28.94 12.96 -0.06
N TYR A 131 28.78 14.18 -0.57
CA TYR A 131 28.80 14.49 -2.00
C TYR A 131 29.11 15.99 -2.18
N GLY A 132 29.71 16.35 -3.31
CA GLY A 132 29.99 17.74 -3.67
C GLY A 132 30.82 18.45 -2.60
N GLN A 133 30.30 19.55 -2.05
CA GLN A 133 31.01 20.40 -1.08
C GLN A 133 31.35 19.69 0.24
N ASN A 134 30.61 18.63 0.58
CA ASN A 134 30.80 17.89 1.83
C ASN A 134 31.72 16.66 1.68
N LEU A 135 32.23 16.39 0.47
CA LEU A 135 33.07 15.24 0.20
C LEU A 135 34.55 15.65 0.32
N PRO A 136 35.31 15.17 1.33
CA PRO A 136 36.71 15.58 1.52
C PRO A 136 37.68 14.82 0.60
N VAL A 137 37.39 13.56 0.30
CA VAL A 137 38.23 12.68 -0.52
C VAL A 137 37.38 11.91 -1.53
N SER A 138 37.94 11.63 -2.70
CA SER A 138 37.34 10.79 -3.72
C SER A 138 38.20 9.54 -3.96
N VAL A 139 37.55 8.41 -4.21
CA VAL A 139 38.20 7.13 -4.49
C VAL A 139 38.05 6.80 -5.96
N SER A 140 39.16 6.44 -6.59
CA SER A 140 39.19 5.85 -7.94
C SER A 140 39.63 4.39 -7.86
N PHE A 141 38.85 3.51 -8.49
CA PHE A 141 39.15 2.08 -8.59
C PHE A 141 39.83 1.81 -9.93
N LEU A 142 41.01 1.19 -9.91
CA LEU A 142 41.80 0.97 -11.13
C LEU A 142 41.54 -0.40 -11.79
N ASP A 143 41.14 -1.39 -10.99
CA ASP A 143 41.05 -2.80 -11.42
C ASP A 143 39.61 -3.34 -11.46
N LEU A 144 38.60 -2.49 -11.25
CA LEU A 144 37.20 -2.92 -11.25
C LEU A 144 36.49 -2.62 -12.58
N ASN A 145 35.82 -3.63 -13.12
CA ASN A 145 35.00 -3.49 -14.31
C ASN A 145 33.64 -2.81 -13.98
N ASP A 146 32.90 -2.38 -15.02
CA ASP A 146 31.59 -1.71 -14.90
C ASP A 146 30.53 -2.57 -14.18
N ASN A 147 30.70 -3.90 -14.18
CA ASN A 147 29.78 -4.86 -13.58
C ASN A 147 30.20 -5.35 -12.19
N GLU A 148 31.27 -4.80 -11.61
CA GLU A 148 31.74 -5.20 -10.29
C GLU A 148 31.38 -4.18 -9.22
N SER A 149 31.14 -4.67 -8.01
CA SER A 149 30.84 -3.88 -6.82
C SER A 149 31.92 -4.06 -5.77
N ALA A 150 32.18 -3.01 -5.00
CA ALA A 150 33.13 -3.06 -3.91
C ALA A 150 32.74 -2.10 -2.78
N SER A 151 33.08 -2.42 -1.55
CA SER A 151 32.97 -1.48 -0.42
C SER A 151 34.11 -1.65 0.57
N PHE A 152 34.41 -0.58 1.30
CA PHE A 152 35.41 -0.56 2.37
C PHE A 152 35.24 0.71 3.22
N THR A 153 35.88 0.73 4.39
CA THR A 153 35.90 1.87 5.32
C THR A 153 37.26 2.56 5.27
N ILE A 154 37.28 3.89 5.15
CA ILE A 154 38.48 4.72 5.27
C ILE A 154 38.54 5.28 6.68
N LYS A 155 39.63 4.97 7.40
CA LYS A 155 39.91 5.47 8.75
C LYS A 155 41.07 6.48 8.69
N PRO A 156 40.82 7.77 8.96
CA PRO A 156 41.88 8.77 8.96
C PRO A 156 42.81 8.57 10.17
N ALA A 157 44.13 8.52 9.97
CA ALA A 157 45.11 8.43 11.04
C ALA A 157 45.75 9.81 11.34
N ALA A 158 46.15 10.01 12.60
CA ALA A 158 46.70 11.28 13.09
C ALA A 158 48.06 11.67 12.47
N ASP A 159 48.76 10.72 11.85
CA ASP A 159 50.03 10.91 11.15
C ASP A 159 49.88 11.27 9.66
N GLY A 160 48.64 11.44 9.19
CA GLY A 160 48.32 11.74 7.79
C GLY A 160 48.27 10.50 6.88
N THR A 161 48.37 9.29 7.43
CA THR A 161 48.08 8.05 6.72
C THR A 161 46.59 7.70 6.78
N LEU A 162 46.13 6.86 5.85
CA LEU A 162 44.78 6.34 5.78
C LEU A 162 44.81 4.84 6.06
N GLY A 163 44.02 4.39 7.03
CA GLY A 163 43.72 2.99 7.24
C GLY A 163 42.49 2.56 6.43
N PHE A 164 42.47 1.33 5.98
CA PHE A 164 41.38 0.75 5.20
C PHE A 164 40.97 -0.60 5.78
N SER A 165 39.68 -0.78 6.03
CA SER A 165 39.11 -2.00 6.60
C SER A 165 37.76 -2.36 5.97
N ASP A 166 37.17 -3.49 6.39
CA ASP A 166 35.82 -3.91 6.03
C ASP A 166 35.62 -4.09 4.51
N PHE A 167 36.60 -4.71 3.85
CA PHE A 167 36.58 -4.89 2.42
C PHE A 167 35.54 -5.90 1.99
N VAL A 168 34.73 -5.54 0.99
CA VAL A 168 33.80 -6.44 0.32
C VAL A 168 33.96 -6.27 -1.18
N ARG A 169 34.13 -7.35 -1.94
CA ARG A 169 34.13 -7.34 -3.42
C ARG A 169 33.10 -8.32 -3.94
N ASN A 170 32.13 -7.85 -4.72
CA ASN A 170 31.05 -8.68 -5.28
C ASN A 170 30.32 -9.56 -4.23
N GLY A 171 30.24 -9.09 -2.98
CA GLY A 171 29.62 -9.80 -1.85
C GLY A 171 30.55 -10.73 -1.07
N GLU A 172 31.81 -10.89 -1.48
CA GLU A 172 32.83 -11.61 -0.72
C GLU A 172 33.53 -10.67 0.27
N GLU A 173 33.41 -10.97 1.56
CA GLU A 173 34.02 -10.20 2.65
C GLU A 173 35.49 -10.62 2.88
N SER A 174 36.33 -9.65 3.24
CA SER A 174 37.75 -9.86 3.54
C SER A 174 38.14 -9.09 4.81
N ASP A 175 38.68 -9.80 5.80
CA ASP A 175 39.17 -9.24 7.07
C ASP A 175 40.55 -8.57 6.97
N ALA A 176 41.16 -8.52 5.79
CA ALA A 176 42.45 -7.87 5.61
C ALA A 176 42.36 -6.35 5.85
N GLU A 177 43.41 -5.77 6.42
CA GLU A 177 43.57 -4.32 6.56
C GLU A 177 44.64 -3.82 5.61
N ALA A 178 44.49 -2.60 5.11
CA ALA A 178 45.50 -1.92 4.30
C ALA A 178 45.77 -0.52 4.83
N THR A 179 46.95 0.02 4.53
CA THR A 179 47.32 1.40 4.90
C THR A 179 47.96 2.10 3.71
N GLY A 180 47.68 3.38 3.52
CA GLY A 180 48.22 4.16 2.41
C GLY A 180 48.21 5.66 2.65
N LYS A 181 48.70 6.43 1.68
CA LYS A 181 48.72 7.90 1.70
C LYS A 181 47.78 8.46 0.65
N LEU A 182 47.37 9.72 0.83
CA LEU A 182 46.61 10.46 -0.18
C LEU A 182 47.42 10.58 -1.48
N ASN A 183 46.71 10.49 -2.60
CA ASN A 183 47.24 10.55 -3.96
C ASN A 183 48.27 9.48 -4.30
N ASP A 184 48.34 8.39 -3.53
CA ASP A 184 49.17 7.22 -3.81
C ASP A 184 48.31 6.03 -4.25
N THR A 185 48.92 5.07 -4.96
CA THR A 185 48.26 3.82 -5.35
C THR A 185 48.38 2.80 -4.24
N ILE A 186 47.24 2.29 -3.77
CA ILE A 186 47.15 1.44 -2.59
C ILE A 186 46.65 0.06 -3.03
N GLU A 187 47.40 -0.99 -2.72
CA GLU A 187 46.99 -2.37 -2.96
C GLU A 187 46.01 -2.81 -1.86
N THR A 188 44.81 -3.23 -2.26
CA THR A 188 43.77 -3.67 -1.34
C THR A 188 43.09 -4.95 -1.84
N PRO A 189 42.37 -5.69 -0.98
CA PRO A 189 41.59 -6.87 -1.39
C PRO A 189 40.54 -6.58 -2.49
N VAL A 190 40.07 -5.33 -2.59
CA VAL A 190 39.13 -4.91 -3.65
C VAL A 190 39.82 -4.48 -4.95
N GLY A 191 41.14 -4.58 -5.04
CA GLY A 191 41.98 -4.14 -6.17
C GLY A 191 42.82 -2.91 -5.83
N ARG A 192 43.52 -2.35 -6.81
CA ARG A 192 44.27 -1.10 -6.63
C ARG A 192 43.32 0.09 -6.61
N ILE A 193 43.46 0.92 -5.59
CA ILE A 193 42.67 2.14 -5.40
C ILE A 193 43.59 3.36 -5.28
N VAL A 194 43.06 4.53 -5.66
CA VAL A 194 43.69 5.83 -5.43
C VAL A 194 42.72 6.71 -4.67
N VAL A 195 43.17 7.29 -3.56
CA VAL A 195 42.36 8.24 -2.76
C VAL A 195 42.88 9.65 -3.00
N SER A 196 42.10 10.46 -3.69
CA SER A 196 42.46 11.82 -4.08
C SER A 196 41.73 12.86 -3.22
N THR A 197 42.36 14.00 -2.99
CA THR A 197 41.73 15.14 -2.28
C THR A 197 40.78 15.89 -3.19
N THR A 198 39.59 16.24 -2.71
CA THR A 198 38.68 17.12 -3.45
C THR A 198 39.07 18.60 -3.27
N PRO A 199 38.54 19.54 -4.07
CA PRO A 199 38.72 20.98 -3.86
C PRO A 199 38.23 21.49 -2.49
N TYR A 200 37.44 20.68 -1.77
CA TYR A 200 36.85 21.01 -0.47
C TYR A 200 37.61 20.36 0.70
N TYR A 201 38.72 19.69 0.43
CA TYR A 201 39.56 19.11 1.47
C TYR A 201 40.23 20.18 2.33
N SER A 202 39.89 20.21 3.62
CA SER A 202 40.42 21.19 4.59
C SER A 202 41.66 20.73 5.36
N GLY A 203 42.30 19.63 4.94
CA GLY A 203 43.54 19.12 5.55
C GLY A 203 43.37 17.94 6.51
N THR A 204 42.19 17.74 7.09
CA THR A 204 41.84 16.54 7.89
C THR A 204 40.33 16.25 7.78
N PHE A 205 39.94 15.01 8.05
CA PHE A 205 38.56 14.62 8.35
C PHE A 205 38.58 13.69 9.57
N ASP A 206 37.72 13.92 10.56
CA ASP A 206 37.78 13.28 11.89
C ASP A 206 36.82 12.08 12.01
N SER A 207 36.33 11.54 10.90
CA SER A 207 35.28 10.51 10.90
C SER A 207 35.60 9.43 9.88
N ASP A 208 35.28 8.19 10.24
CA ASP A 208 35.39 7.05 9.33
C ASP A 208 34.45 7.28 8.14
N VAL A 209 34.99 7.13 6.93
CA VAL A 209 34.25 7.31 5.68
C VAL A 209 33.99 5.94 5.06
N TYR A 210 32.73 5.54 5.02
CA TYR A 210 32.29 4.32 4.35
C TYR A 210 32.17 4.59 2.84
N VAL A 211 32.91 3.83 2.04
CA VAL A 211 32.93 3.93 0.59
C VAL A 211 32.29 2.68 0.01
N SER A 212 31.34 2.86 -0.90
CA SER A 212 30.70 1.75 -1.62
C SER A 212 30.54 2.09 -3.09
N ARG A 213 31.11 1.27 -3.97
CA ARG A 213 30.89 1.28 -5.41
C ARG A 213 29.84 0.24 -5.80
N SER A 214 28.75 0.70 -6.40
CA SER A 214 27.79 -0.15 -7.10
C SER A 214 28.25 -0.41 -8.54
N THR A 215 27.66 -1.41 -9.19
CA THR A 215 27.80 -1.56 -10.66
C THR A 215 27.25 -0.32 -11.37
N ILE A 216 27.80 0.01 -12.55
CA ILE A 216 27.33 1.18 -13.31
C ILE A 216 25.85 1.00 -13.67
N TYR A 217 25.46 -0.18 -14.14
CA TYR A 217 24.05 -0.46 -14.46
C TYR A 217 23.14 -0.42 -13.23
N GLY A 218 23.63 -0.83 -12.05
CA GLY A 218 22.89 -0.70 -10.79
C GLY A 218 22.67 0.77 -10.41
N ALA A 219 23.67 1.62 -10.59
CA ALA A 219 23.54 3.06 -10.40
C ALA A 219 22.56 3.67 -11.42
N VAL A 220 22.70 3.35 -12.71
CA VAL A 220 21.79 3.80 -13.78
C VAL A 220 20.35 3.44 -13.45
N GLN A 221 20.07 2.18 -13.10
CA GLN A 221 18.73 1.74 -12.72
C GLN A 221 18.19 2.51 -11.50
N SER A 222 19.02 2.72 -10.47
CA SER A 222 18.63 3.47 -9.28
C SER A 222 18.28 4.92 -9.60
N TYR A 223 19.04 5.60 -10.46
CA TYR A 223 18.78 6.99 -10.82
C TYR A 223 17.64 7.13 -11.83
N SER A 224 17.52 6.23 -12.80
CA SER A 224 16.38 6.17 -13.72
C SER A 224 15.05 5.95 -12.99
N GLN A 225 15.00 5.12 -11.94
CA GLN A 225 13.78 4.92 -11.13
C GLN A 225 13.39 6.14 -10.30
N ARG A 226 14.36 6.98 -9.91
CA ARG A 226 14.12 8.21 -9.14
C ARG A 226 13.80 9.41 -10.04
N LEU A 227 14.16 9.33 -11.32
CA LEU A 227 13.89 10.35 -12.33
C LEU A 227 12.44 10.26 -12.79
N SER A 228 11.74 11.38 -12.75
CA SER A 228 10.42 11.54 -13.35
C SER A 228 10.51 12.63 -14.42
N VAL A 229 10.18 12.25 -15.66
CA VAL A 229 10.11 13.14 -16.82
C VAL A 229 8.67 13.14 -17.31
N GLY A 230 8.07 14.31 -17.49
CA GLY A 230 6.72 14.42 -18.04
C GLY A 230 6.44 15.80 -18.61
N LEU A 231 5.43 15.90 -19.47
CA LEU A 231 4.97 17.18 -19.98
C LEU A 231 4.32 18.00 -18.86
N ALA A 232 4.44 19.32 -18.95
CA ALA A 232 3.78 20.22 -18.00
C ALA A 232 2.25 20.07 -18.05
N ASN A 233 1.68 19.89 -19.25
CA ASN A 233 0.29 19.54 -19.57
C ASN A 233 0.28 18.80 -20.93
N GLU A 234 -0.83 18.13 -21.30
CA GLU A 234 -0.94 17.35 -22.56
C GLU A 234 -0.69 18.17 -23.84
N ASP A 235 -0.94 19.49 -23.78
CA ASP A 235 -0.74 20.43 -24.88
C ASP A 235 0.55 21.27 -24.78
N ALA A 236 1.41 21.00 -23.78
CA ALA A 236 2.59 21.81 -23.52
C ALA A 236 3.84 21.27 -24.23
N THR A 237 4.64 22.18 -24.79
CA THR A 237 6.01 21.92 -25.28
C THR A 237 7.07 22.01 -24.17
N ILE A 238 6.63 22.09 -22.91
CA ILE A 238 7.47 22.19 -21.72
C ILE A 238 7.56 20.82 -21.07
N ILE A 239 8.78 20.33 -20.88
CA ILE A 239 9.10 19.11 -20.15
C ILE A 239 9.53 19.48 -18.73
N ASN A 240 8.86 18.88 -17.75
CA ASN A 240 9.24 18.92 -16.35
C ASN A 240 10.06 17.68 -16.00
N LEU A 241 11.24 17.92 -15.45
CA LEU A 241 12.14 16.93 -14.90
C LEU A 241 12.09 17.03 -13.39
N SER A 242 12.07 15.90 -12.70
CA SER A 242 12.23 15.87 -11.25
C SER A 242 12.97 14.63 -10.80
N ILE A 243 13.76 14.77 -9.74
CA ILE A 243 14.45 13.66 -9.11
C ILE A 243 14.42 13.81 -7.58
N THR A 244 14.35 12.67 -6.89
CA THR A 244 14.37 12.63 -5.43
C THR A 244 15.68 12.03 -4.91
N ASP A 245 16.37 12.73 -4.02
CA ASP A 245 17.63 12.30 -3.42
C ASP A 245 17.76 12.83 -1.98
N VAL A 246 18.55 12.15 -1.15
CA VAL A 246 18.95 12.61 0.20
C VAL A 246 19.93 13.78 0.14
N CYS A 247 20.69 13.93 -0.95
CA CYS A 247 21.59 15.04 -1.19
C CYS A 247 21.02 16.02 -2.22
N ILE A 248 20.77 17.27 -1.78
CA ILE A 248 20.25 18.35 -2.62
C ILE A 248 21.15 18.64 -3.82
N GLN A 249 22.46 18.80 -3.57
CA GLN A 249 23.43 19.14 -4.62
C GLN A 249 23.52 18.02 -5.66
N ARG A 250 23.51 16.76 -5.23
CA ARG A 250 23.52 15.60 -6.13
C ARG A 250 22.30 15.56 -7.04
N ALA A 251 21.11 15.82 -6.49
CA ALA A 251 19.89 15.89 -7.29
C ALA A 251 19.94 17.02 -8.34
N GLU A 252 20.46 18.19 -7.97
CA GLU A 252 20.61 19.32 -8.90
C GLU A 252 21.67 19.04 -9.99
N ASP A 253 22.81 18.46 -9.62
CA ASP A 253 23.88 18.08 -10.56
C ASP A 253 23.42 17.00 -11.55
N VAL A 254 22.66 16.01 -11.08
CA VAL A 254 22.08 14.97 -11.94
C VAL A 254 21.16 15.58 -12.99
N LEU A 255 20.25 16.49 -12.60
CA LEU A 255 19.35 17.14 -13.54
C LEU A 255 20.09 18.06 -14.52
N ASN A 256 21.07 18.84 -14.04
CA ASN A 256 21.89 19.70 -14.90
C ASN A 256 22.67 18.88 -15.93
N THR A 257 23.29 17.80 -15.48
CA THR A 257 24.10 16.93 -16.36
C THR A 257 23.21 16.17 -17.33
N LEU A 258 22.03 15.72 -16.91
CA LEU A 258 21.05 15.09 -17.80
C LEU A 258 20.66 16.03 -18.95
N ILE A 259 20.33 17.28 -18.66
CA ILE A 259 20.00 18.29 -19.67
C ILE A 259 21.20 18.56 -20.58
N ALA A 260 22.41 18.66 -20.03
CA ALA A 260 23.62 18.89 -20.80
C ALA A 260 23.93 17.72 -21.76
N VAL A 261 23.92 16.48 -21.28
CA VAL A 261 24.14 15.27 -22.08
C VAL A 261 23.09 15.16 -23.18
N TYR A 262 21.81 15.40 -22.87
CA TYR A 262 20.75 15.40 -23.88
C TYR A 262 21.02 16.45 -24.98
N ASN A 263 21.35 17.69 -24.60
CA ASN A 263 21.64 18.77 -25.55
C ASN A 263 22.88 18.48 -26.42
N GLU A 264 23.92 17.91 -25.82
CA GLU A 264 25.14 17.50 -26.53
C GLU A 264 24.84 16.38 -27.54
N ASN A 265 24.07 15.37 -27.15
CA ASN A 265 23.66 14.28 -28.03
C ASN A 265 22.77 14.78 -29.18
N TRP A 266 21.81 15.66 -28.88
CA TRP A 266 20.98 16.28 -29.91
C TRP A 266 21.80 17.09 -30.93
N LEU A 267 22.77 17.89 -30.45
CA LEU A 267 23.65 18.65 -31.31
C LEU A 267 24.54 17.74 -32.17
N LYS A 268 25.06 16.65 -31.58
CA LYS A 268 25.86 15.65 -32.29
C LYS A 268 25.06 15.00 -33.43
N ASP A 269 23.83 14.60 -33.16
CA ASP A 269 22.93 14.01 -34.15
C ASP A 269 22.61 14.99 -35.28
N LYS A 270 22.31 16.26 -34.95
CA LYS A 270 22.05 17.31 -35.95
C LYS A 270 23.27 17.59 -36.82
N ASN A 271 24.45 17.67 -36.21
CA ASN A 271 25.71 17.84 -36.94
C ASN A 271 26.02 16.66 -37.85
N GLN A 272 25.66 15.43 -37.46
CA GLN A 272 25.88 14.25 -38.31
C GLN A 272 25.04 14.32 -39.61
N ILE A 273 23.80 14.81 -39.53
CA ILE A 273 22.97 15.07 -40.71
C ILE A 273 23.60 16.17 -41.57
N ALA A 274 24.03 17.29 -40.98
CA ALA A 274 24.66 18.39 -41.71
C ALA A 274 25.93 17.93 -42.46
N VAL A 275 26.81 17.16 -41.79
CA VAL A 275 28.03 16.60 -42.41
C VAL A 275 27.68 15.67 -43.56
N SER A 276 26.66 14.81 -43.39
CA SER A 276 26.21 13.90 -44.45
C SER A 276 25.65 14.67 -45.65
N THR A 277 24.91 15.76 -45.42
CA THR A 277 24.44 16.67 -46.47
C THR A 277 25.60 17.33 -47.20
N SER A 278 26.60 17.88 -46.51
CA SER A 278 27.80 18.48 -47.14
C SER A 278 28.57 17.46 -47.98
N MET A 279 28.74 16.23 -47.50
CA MET A 279 29.40 15.15 -48.24
C MET A 279 28.65 14.83 -49.54
N PHE A 280 27.34 14.66 -49.45
CA PHE A 280 26.48 14.39 -50.61
C PHE A 280 26.56 15.48 -51.68
N ILE A 281 26.53 16.76 -51.28
CA ILE A 281 26.62 17.90 -52.20
C ILE A 281 28.02 17.97 -52.84
N ASN A 282 29.08 17.79 -52.06
CA ASN A 282 30.46 17.83 -52.57
C ASN A 282 30.72 16.74 -53.61
N ASP A 283 30.21 15.53 -53.40
CA ASP A 283 30.38 14.46 -54.38
C ASP A 283 29.59 14.73 -55.66
N ARG A 284 28.44 15.40 -55.58
CA ARG A 284 27.69 15.84 -56.77
C ARG A 284 28.38 16.97 -57.52
N LEU A 285 28.93 17.95 -56.81
CA LEU A 285 29.66 19.08 -57.40
C LEU A 285 30.85 18.59 -58.24
N LYS A 286 31.62 17.60 -57.76
CA LYS A 286 32.72 17.00 -58.53
C LYS A 286 32.27 16.37 -59.86
N VAL A 287 31.11 15.72 -59.86
CA VAL A 287 30.56 15.10 -61.07
C VAL A 287 30.13 16.19 -62.07
N ILE A 288 29.44 17.23 -61.58
CA ILE A 288 28.97 18.34 -62.44
C ILE A 288 30.15 19.15 -63.00
N GLU A 289 31.19 19.38 -62.20
CA GLU A 289 32.41 20.08 -62.64
C GLU A 289 33.05 19.39 -63.86
N ASN A 290 33.21 18.06 -63.79
CA ASN A 290 33.72 17.26 -64.91
C ASN A 290 32.77 17.31 -66.12
N GLU A 291 31.46 17.20 -65.89
CA GLU A 291 30.43 17.26 -66.93
C GLU A 291 30.30 18.63 -67.60
N LEU A 292 30.67 19.72 -66.93
CA LEU A 292 30.66 21.08 -67.47
C LEU A 292 31.86 21.29 -68.39
N GLY A 293 33.04 20.83 -67.97
CA GLY A 293 34.26 20.90 -68.78
C GLY A 293 34.15 20.16 -70.13
N THR A 294 33.36 19.07 -70.19
CA THR A 294 33.08 18.39 -71.47
C THR A 294 32.14 19.19 -72.38
N VAL A 295 31.08 19.79 -71.81
CA VAL A 295 30.09 20.55 -72.60
C VAL A 295 30.67 21.86 -73.12
N ASP A 296 31.53 22.53 -72.34
CA ASP A 296 32.24 23.74 -72.78
C ASP A 296 33.14 23.47 -74.01
N ALA A 297 33.79 22.30 -74.04
CA ALA A 297 34.59 21.88 -75.18
C ALA A 297 33.72 21.62 -76.43
N ASP A 298 32.56 20.98 -76.26
CA ASP A 298 31.63 20.67 -77.35
C ASP A 298 31.01 21.95 -77.96
N ILE A 299 30.58 22.90 -77.12
CA ILE A 299 30.02 24.18 -77.57
C ILE A 299 31.09 25.06 -78.25
N ALA A 300 32.32 25.08 -77.71
CA ALA A 300 33.42 25.83 -78.31
C ALA A 300 33.80 25.28 -79.70
N SER A 301 33.85 23.96 -79.86
CA SER A 301 34.08 23.31 -81.17
C SER A 301 32.98 23.68 -82.17
N TYR A 302 31.72 23.68 -81.73
CA TYR A 302 30.59 23.97 -82.60
C TYR A 302 30.49 25.44 -83.03
N LYS A 303 30.74 26.38 -82.10
CA LYS A 303 30.77 27.83 -82.39
C LYS A 303 31.94 28.24 -83.29
N GLY A 304 33.04 27.48 -83.30
CA GLY A 304 34.17 27.68 -84.21
C GLY A 304 33.86 27.31 -85.66
N GLU A 305 32.92 26.37 -85.89
CA GLU A 305 32.60 25.84 -87.22
C GLU A 305 31.39 26.52 -87.88
N ASN A 306 30.47 27.14 -87.13
CA ASN A 306 29.20 27.67 -87.66
C ASN A 306 28.93 29.12 -87.20
N LEU A 307 28.86 30.07 -88.14
CA LEU A 307 28.47 31.47 -87.91
C LEU A 307 26.94 31.59 -87.81
N LEU A 308 26.43 32.05 -86.67
CA LEU A 308 25.00 32.20 -86.41
C LEU A 308 24.44 33.54 -86.94
N PRO A 309 23.31 33.54 -87.68
CA PRO A 309 22.63 34.77 -88.09
C PRO A 309 21.67 35.32 -87.02
N ASP A 310 21.58 36.65 -86.92
CA ASP A 310 20.72 37.40 -86.00
C ASP A 310 19.28 37.57 -86.56
N ILE A 311 18.24 37.37 -85.74
CA ILE A 311 16.82 37.26 -86.17
C ILE A 311 16.00 38.43 -85.56
N GLN A 312 15.38 39.29 -86.39
CA GLN A 312 14.77 40.57 -85.97
C GLN A 312 13.27 40.56 -85.54
N ALA A 313 13.00 41.41 -84.54
CA ALA A 313 11.77 42.14 -84.13
C ALA A 313 10.41 41.43 -84.00
N ALA A 314 9.84 40.78 -85.02
CA ALA A 314 8.62 39.95 -84.83
C ALA A 314 8.95 38.67 -84.02
N SER A 315 10.21 38.26 -84.13
CA SER A 315 10.82 37.25 -83.29
C SER A 315 10.94 37.67 -81.82
N SER A 316 10.82 38.94 -81.44
CA SER A 316 11.03 39.37 -80.04
C SER A 316 9.94 38.90 -79.07
N MET A 317 8.66 38.90 -79.47
CA MET A 317 7.56 38.40 -78.62
C MET A 317 7.63 36.88 -78.45
N TYR A 318 7.77 36.15 -79.56
CA TYR A 318 7.94 34.69 -79.50
C TYR A 318 9.27 34.29 -78.85
N MET A 319 10.33 35.10 -78.98
CA MET A 319 11.58 34.93 -78.26
C MET A 319 11.40 35.15 -76.76
N SER A 320 10.65 36.17 -76.33
CA SER A 320 10.33 36.38 -74.92
C SER A 320 9.53 35.21 -74.34
N GLN A 321 8.51 34.73 -75.06
CA GLN A 321 7.72 33.57 -74.65
C GLN A 321 8.55 32.28 -74.61
N SER A 322 9.48 32.11 -75.55
CA SER A 322 10.44 31.01 -75.54
C SER A 322 11.44 31.14 -74.39
N GLN A 323 11.92 32.34 -74.06
CA GLN A 323 12.80 32.58 -72.92
C GLN A 323 12.11 32.21 -71.60
N GLU A 324 10.84 32.58 -71.42
CA GLU A 324 10.05 32.19 -70.24
C GLU A 324 9.84 30.66 -70.17
N THR A 325 9.47 30.04 -71.29
CA THR A 325 9.31 28.58 -71.38
C THR A 325 10.63 27.85 -71.11
N ASN A 326 11.75 28.36 -71.64
CA ASN A 326 13.08 27.82 -71.42
C ASN A 326 13.52 27.98 -69.95
N ALA A 327 13.15 29.07 -69.28
CA ALA A 327 13.42 29.24 -67.85
C ALA A 327 12.68 28.18 -67.02
N GLN A 328 11.40 27.90 -67.35
CA GLN A 328 10.63 26.83 -66.71
C GLN A 328 11.21 25.44 -66.99
N ILE A 329 11.61 25.17 -68.24
CA ILE A 329 12.29 23.90 -68.60
C ILE A 329 13.59 23.76 -67.80
N LEU A 330 14.37 24.84 -67.66
CA LEU A 330 15.62 24.83 -66.89
C LEU A 330 15.36 24.51 -65.42
N GLU A 331 14.36 25.13 -64.80
CA GLU A 331 13.97 24.87 -63.41
C GLU A 331 13.54 23.41 -63.20
N LEU A 332 12.65 22.88 -64.04
CA LEU A 332 12.21 21.49 -63.95
C LEU A 332 13.34 20.51 -64.26
N SER A 333 14.24 20.84 -65.19
CA SER A 333 15.41 20.02 -65.51
C SER A 333 16.40 19.94 -64.36
N MET A 334 16.57 21.04 -63.61
CA MET A 334 17.35 21.05 -62.37
C MET A 334 16.73 20.11 -61.32
N GLN A 335 15.42 20.21 -61.09
CA GLN A 335 14.70 19.32 -60.18
C GLN A 335 14.80 17.84 -60.61
N LEU A 336 14.67 17.56 -61.92
CA LEU A 336 14.80 16.23 -62.48
C LEU A 336 16.21 15.66 -62.30
N SER A 337 17.24 16.46 -62.57
CA SER A 337 18.65 16.07 -62.37
C SER A 337 18.92 15.70 -60.91
N MET A 338 18.38 16.50 -59.99
CA MET A 338 18.50 16.23 -58.56
C MET A 338 17.74 14.97 -58.13
N ALA A 339 16.50 14.79 -58.60
CA ALA A 339 15.70 13.60 -58.33
C ALA A 339 16.39 12.30 -58.83
N LYS A 340 16.95 12.33 -60.05
CA LYS A 340 17.73 11.20 -60.59
C LYS A 340 18.98 10.93 -59.77
N TYR A 341 19.67 11.97 -59.31
CA TYR A 341 20.85 11.80 -58.47
C TYR A 341 20.51 11.17 -57.12
N ILE A 342 19.49 11.66 -56.41
CA ILE A 342 19.04 11.04 -55.15
C ILE A 342 18.63 9.59 -55.40
N LYS A 343 17.90 9.28 -56.48
CA LYS A 343 17.57 7.90 -56.84
C LYS A 343 18.83 7.03 -56.98
N SER A 344 19.84 7.51 -57.73
CA SER A 344 21.10 6.76 -57.90
C SER A 344 21.84 6.57 -56.57
N TYR A 345 21.84 7.58 -55.71
CA TYR A 345 22.46 7.54 -54.39
C TYR A 345 21.77 6.51 -53.48
N LEU A 346 20.44 6.45 -53.49
CA LEU A 346 19.64 5.49 -52.73
C LEU A 346 19.73 4.06 -53.27
N ALA A 347 19.95 3.91 -54.58
CA ALA A 347 20.10 2.61 -55.21
C ALA A 347 21.50 2.01 -55.05
N ALA A 348 22.51 2.83 -54.74
CA ALA A 348 23.86 2.36 -54.47
C ALA A 348 23.90 1.57 -53.15
N GLY A 349 24.36 0.32 -53.17
CA GLY A 349 24.39 -0.54 -51.98
C GLY A 349 25.24 0.00 -50.82
N GLU A 350 26.19 0.91 -51.10
CA GLU A 350 27.08 1.52 -50.10
C GLU A 350 26.36 2.54 -49.20
N SER A 351 25.20 3.08 -49.60
CA SER A 351 24.43 4.05 -48.82
C SER A 351 23.45 3.41 -47.83
N GLN A 352 23.48 2.07 -47.71
CA GLN A 352 22.42 1.28 -47.08
C GLN A 352 22.25 1.48 -45.56
N ASN A 353 23.18 2.16 -44.89
CA ASN A 353 23.06 2.57 -43.47
C ASN A 353 23.53 4.01 -43.24
N GLN A 354 23.50 4.83 -44.29
CA GLN A 354 23.94 6.22 -44.20
C GLN A 354 22.74 7.15 -44.03
N LEU A 355 23.00 8.30 -43.42
CA LEU A 355 22.03 9.40 -43.38
C LEU A 355 21.86 9.97 -44.79
N LEU A 356 20.64 10.40 -45.07
CA LEU A 356 20.26 11.04 -46.31
C LEU A 356 20.38 12.57 -46.17
N PRO A 357 20.76 13.27 -47.26
CA PRO A 357 20.87 14.72 -47.25
C PRO A 357 19.51 15.39 -46.99
N ALA A 358 19.47 16.28 -46.01
CA ALA A 358 18.31 17.15 -45.76
C ALA A 358 18.36 18.37 -46.71
N ASN A 359 17.20 18.90 -47.10
CA ASN A 359 17.07 20.09 -47.97
C ASN A 359 17.69 19.95 -49.38
N SER A 360 17.46 18.80 -50.02
CA SER A 360 17.97 18.48 -51.36
C SER A 360 17.39 19.36 -52.50
N GLY A 361 16.58 20.39 -52.22
CA GLY A 361 16.04 21.29 -53.24
C GLY A 361 14.94 20.67 -54.12
N ILE A 362 14.39 19.53 -53.72
CA ILE A 362 13.29 18.87 -54.43
C ILE A 362 11.96 19.40 -53.90
N SER A 363 11.48 20.47 -54.54
CA SER A 363 10.18 21.08 -54.26
C SER A 363 9.05 20.23 -54.86
N GLY A 364 8.74 19.08 -54.25
CA GLY A 364 7.65 18.23 -54.74
C GLY A 364 7.36 17.01 -53.86
N GLY A 365 6.13 16.92 -53.34
CA GLY A 365 5.61 15.74 -52.63
C GLY A 365 6.10 15.57 -51.18
N ASN A 366 5.68 14.47 -50.53
CA ASN A 366 6.03 14.13 -49.15
C ASN A 366 7.48 13.62 -48.97
N ILE A 367 8.35 13.76 -49.98
CA ILE A 367 9.70 13.14 -50.01
C ILE A 367 10.61 13.71 -48.91
N GLU A 368 10.59 15.03 -48.67
CA GLU A 368 11.39 15.64 -47.61
C GLU A 368 11.01 15.11 -46.22
N ASN A 369 9.70 14.93 -45.96
CA ASN A 369 9.22 14.33 -44.72
C ASN A 369 9.66 12.87 -44.60
N GLN A 370 9.59 12.08 -45.68
CA GLN A 370 10.04 10.69 -45.70
C GLN A 370 11.57 10.58 -45.42
N ILE A 371 12.37 11.51 -45.96
CA ILE A 371 13.81 11.59 -45.69
C ILE A 371 14.07 11.94 -44.22
N SER A 372 13.30 12.87 -43.64
CA SER A 372 13.41 13.25 -42.23
C SER A 372 13.07 12.08 -41.29
N GLU A 373 11.98 11.36 -41.58
CA GLU A 373 11.58 10.16 -40.83
C GLU A 373 12.63 9.05 -40.94
N TYR A 374 13.16 8.80 -42.15
CA TYR A 374 14.24 7.85 -42.37
C TYR A 374 15.49 8.21 -41.56
N ASN A 375 15.92 9.48 -41.59
CA ASN A 375 17.11 9.94 -40.85
C ASN A 375 16.92 9.79 -39.35
N THR A 376 15.72 10.11 -38.84
CA THR A 376 15.37 9.93 -37.43
C THR A 376 15.48 8.47 -37.01
N ALA A 377 14.89 7.56 -37.79
CA ALA A 377 14.97 6.12 -37.55
C ALA A 377 16.42 5.60 -37.68
N GLN A 378 17.20 6.14 -38.62
CA GLN A 378 18.61 5.75 -38.81
C GLN A 378 19.48 6.16 -37.63
N LEU A 379 19.28 7.37 -37.08
CA LEU A 379 19.97 7.83 -35.88
C LEU A 379 19.61 6.97 -34.66
N GLN A 380 18.33 6.66 -34.48
CA GLN A 380 17.87 5.76 -33.42
C GLN A 380 18.52 4.36 -33.54
N ARG A 381 18.58 3.81 -34.76
CA ARG A 381 19.25 2.53 -35.05
C ARG A 381 20.74 2.59 -34.72
N ASN A 382 21.43 3.64 -35.16
CA ASN A 382 22.85 3.84 -34.87
C ASN A 382 23.12 3.93 -33.35
N ASN A 383 22.26 4.64 -32.62
CA ASN A 383 22.34 4.72 -31.16
C ASN A 383 22.11 3.36 -30.48
N LEU A 384 21.17 2.55 -30.97
CA LEU A 384 20.94 1.20 -30.45
C LEU A 384 22.12 0.27 -30.74
N VAL A 385 22.69 0.31 -31.94
CA VAL A 385 23.85 -0.51 -32.30
C VAL A 385 25.08 -0.11 -31.50
N ALA A 386 25.32 1.19 -31.29
CA ALA A 386 26.43 1.66 -30.47
C ALA A 386 26.38 1.14 -29.01
N ASN A 387 25.17 0.91 -28.50
CA ASN A 387 24.95 0.41 -27.14
C ASN A 387 24.66 -1.11 -27.09
N SER A 388 24.58 -1.78 -28.24
CA SER A 388 24.29 -3.21 -28.33
C SER A 388 25.07 -3.86 -29.47
N SER A 389 24.44 -4.74 -30.24
CA SER A 389 25.05 -5.38 -31.41
C SER A 389 24.04 -5.40 -32.55
N ASP A 390 24.53 -5.54 -33.78
CA ASP A 390 23.66 -5.71 -34.96
C ASP A 390 22.78 -6.98 -34.89
N GLU A 391 23.06 -7.90 -33.97
CA GLU A 391 22.24 -9.11 -33.75
C GLU A 391 21.01 -8.88 -32.87
N ASN A 392 20.86 -7.70 -32.27
CA ASN A 392 19.71 -7.35 -31.44
C ASN A 392 18.41 -7.42 -32.27
N PRO A 393 17.37 -8.16 -31.83
CA PRO A 393 16.10 -8.26 -32.55
C PRO A 393 15.48 -6.91 -32.89
N LEU A 394 15.58 -5.93 -31.99
CA LEU A 394 15.06 -4.57 -32.23
C LEU A 394 15.82 -3.86 -33.36
N VAL A 395 17.14 -4.08 -33.47
CA VAL A 395 17.93 -3.52 -34.58
C VAL A 395 17.50 -4.16 -35.90
N LYS A 396 17.25 -5.47 -35.92
CA LYS A 396 16.75 -6.16 -37.12
C LYS A 396 15.38 -5.66 -37.56
N ASP A 397 14.48 -5.39 -36.61
CA ASP A 397 13.18 -4.81 -36.91
C ASP A 397 13.32 -3.40 -37.50
N MET A 398 14.22 -2.57 -36.94
CA MET A 398 14.54 -1.25 -37.49
C MET A 398 15.19 -1.32 -38.88
N ASP A 399 16.05 -2.30 -39.13
CA ASP A 399 16.67 -2.50 -40.45
C ASP A 399 15.61 -2.81 -41.51
N ASN A 400 14.61 -3.63 -41.18
CA ASN A 400 13.48 -3.91 -42.06
C ASN A 400 12.62 -2.66 -42.30
N ALA A 401 12.37 -1.86 -41.25
CA ALA A 401 11.64 -0.60 -41.36
C ALA A 401 12.38 0.42 -42.23
N LEU A 402 13.68 0.61 -42.02
CA LEU A 402 14.54 1.51 -42.80
C LEU A 402 14.62 1.09 -44.27
N LYS A 403 14.70 -0.22 -44.54
CA LYS A 403 14.63 -0.75 -45.91
C LYS A 403 13.30 -0.40 -46.58
N SER A 404 12.19 -0.59 -45.87
CA SER A 404 10.83 -0.30 -46.37
C SER A 404 10.63 1.19 -46.61
N MET A 405 11.12 2.05 -45.72
CA MET A 405 11.14 3.51 -45.89
C MET A 405 11.94 3.91 -47.12
N ARG A 406 13.11 3.30 -47.35
CA ARG A 406 13.92 3.58 -48.53
C ARG A 406 13.22 3.20 -49.82
N GLU A 407 12.61 2.02 -49.88
CA GLU A 407 11.84 1.57 -51.05
C GLU A 407 10.65 2.50 -51.34
N ALA A 408 10.00 3.00 -50.28
CA ALA A 408 8.94 4.01 -50.40
C ALA A 408 9.47 5.35 -50.94
N ILE A 409 10.64 5.82 -50.47
CA ILE A 409 11.28 7.04 -50.97
C ILE A 409 11.64 6.88 -52.45
N ILE A 410 12.25 5.75 -52.85
CA ILE A 410 12.59 5.47 -54.25
C ILE A 410 11.34 5.50 -55.13
N THR A 411 10.25 4.87 -54.68
CA THR A 411 8.97 4.86 -55.40
C THR A 411 8.39 6.28 -55.56
N SER A 412 8.44 7.10 -54.49
CA SER A 412 8.02 8.50 -54.55
C SER A 412 8.87 9.31 -55.55
N ILE A 413 10.18 9.11 -55.56
CA ILE A 413 11.10 9.76 -56.49
C ILE A 413 10.83 9.30 -57.93
N ASP A 414 10.52 8.02 -58.17
CA ASP A 414 10.17 7.52 -59.50
C ASP A 414 8.91 8.18 -60.05
N ASN A 415 7.87 8.31 -59.23
CA ASN A 415 6.66 9.03 -59.60
C ASN A 415 6.95 10.51 -59.91
N LEU A 416 7.83 11.14 -59.12
CA LEU A 416 8.26 12.52 -59.36
C LEU A 416 9.04 12.65 -60.67
N VAL A 417 9.98 11.74 -60.95
CA VAL A 417 10.77 11.72 -62.19
C VAL A 417 9.85 11.59 -63.40
N VAL A 418 8.86 10.69 -63.36
CA VAL A 418 7.86 10.56 -64.42
C VAL A 418 7.09 11.88 -64.60
N THR A 419 6.61 12.47 -63.50
CA THR A 419 5.87 13.75 -63.52
C THR A 419 6.69 14.88 -64.13
N LEU A 420 7.94 15.05 -63.69
CA LEU A 420 8.84 16.10 -64.18
C LEU A 420 9.18 15.90 -65.66
N ASN A 421 9.46 14.66 -66.10
CA ASN A 421 9.69 14.36 -67.52
C ASN A 421 8.48 14.74 -68.38
N THR A 422 7.25 14.40 -67.96
CA THR A 422 6.04 14.75 -68.71
C THR A 422 5.82 16.26 -68.78
N GLN A 423 6.10 17.00 -67.70
CA GLN A 423 6.02 18.46 -67.70
C GLN A 423 7.07 19.09 -68.63
N ILE A 424 8.32 18.61 -68.57
CA ILE A 424 9.40 19.05 -69.47
C ILE A 424 9.02 18.76 -70.92
N GLU A 425 8.57 17.55 -71.24
CA GLU A 425 8.16 17.16 -72.60
C GLU A 425 7.04 18.07 -73.13
N THR A 426 6.06 18.40 -72.29
CA THR A 426 4.95 19.31 -72.66
C THR A 426 5.45 20.73 -72.95
N LEU A 427 6.37 21.25 -72.13
CA LEU A 427 6.97 22.57 -72.34
C LEU A 427 7.91 22.57 -73.54
N GLU A 428 8.65 21.48 -73.78
CA GLU A 428 9.49 21.31 -74.96
C GLU A 428 8.66 21.32 -76.24
N GLN A 429 7.54 20.59 -76.29
CA GLN A 429 6.60 20.63 -77.42
C GLN A 429 6.04 22.05 -77.64
N THR A 430 5.72 22.76 -76.55
CA THR A 430 5.27 24.16 -76.61
C THR A 430 6.37 25.07 -77.18
N ASN A 431 7.62 24.87 -76.74
CA ASN A 431 8.76 25.62 -77.21
C ASN A 431 9.10 25.31 -78.67
N GLU A 432 8.96 24.06 -79.13
CA GLU A 432 9.10 23.67 -80.53
C GLU A 432 8.04 24.35 -81.41
N GLN A 433 6.79 24.46 -80.93
CA GLN A 433 5.74 25.22 -81.62
C GLN A 433 6.03 26.72 -81.69
N ILE A 434 6.65 27.29 -80.65
CA ILE A 434 7.09 28.68 -80.64
C ILE A 434 8.28 28.87 -81.62
N MET A 435 9.24 27.94 -81.65
CA MET A 435 10.41 27.99 -82.54
C MET A 435 10.05 27.78 -84.01
N ALA A 436 9.08 26.92 -84.31
CA ALA A 436 8.53 26.76 -85.66
C ALA A 436 7.88 28.06 -86.18
N LYS A 437 7.45 28.96 -85.27
CA LYS A 437 6.98 30.31 -85.61
C LYS A 437 8.12 31.34 -85.74
N ILE A 438 9.33 31.03 -85.24
CA ILE A 438 10.53 31.89 -85.23
C ILE A 438 11.47 31.63 -86.42
N ALA A 439 11.67 30.38 -86.87
CA ALA A 439 12.70 30.04 -87.86
C ALA A 439 12.25 29.12 -89.01
N ALA A 440 12.77 29.41 -90.22
CA ALA A 440 12.66 28.62 -91.45
C ALA A 440 13.88 27.69 -91.72
N SER A 441 14.73 27.40 -90.72
CA SER A 441 15.87 26.46 -90.85
C SER A 441 16.02 25.59 -89.58
N PRO A 442 15.85 24.25 -89.62
CA PRO A 442 15.31 23.53 -88.45
C PRO A 442 16.23 22.53 -87.71
N SER A 443 17.44 22.19 -88.18
CA SER A 443 18.22 21.08 -87.56
C SER A 443 19.52 21.51 -86.87
N GLN A 444 20.37 22.32 -87.50
CA GLN A 444 21.70 22.66 -86.94
C GLN A 444 21.64 23.63 -85.75
N ALA A 445 20.63 24.50 -85.68
CA ALA A 445 20.42 25.34 -84.50
C ALA A 445 19.89 24.53 -83.31
N LYS A 446 19.20 23.40 -83.57
CA LYS A 446 18.58 22.57 -82.53
C LYS A 446 19.63 21.90 -81.63
N ASP A 447 20.66 21.31 -82.22
CA ASP A 447 21.69 20.57 -81.48
C ASP A 447 22.51 21.53 -80.59
N LEU A 448 22.97 22.67 -81.14
CA LEU A 448 23.67 23.69 -80.36
C LEU A 448 22.80 24.27 -79.23
N LEU A 449 21.53 24.57 -79.49
CA LEU A 449 20.62 25.07 -78.45
C LEU A 449 20.34 24.03 -77.38
N SER A 450 20.34 22.74 -77.73
CA SER A 450 20.25 21.65 -76.76
C SER A 450 21.49 21.60 -75.88
N ASP A 451 22.69 21.72 -76.46
CA ASP A 451 23.95 21.70 -75.71
C ASP A 451 24.11 22.96 -74.83
N GLU A 452 23.80 24.16 -75.34
CA GLU A 452 23.77 25.39 -74.55
C GLU A 452 22.75 25.32 -73.41
N ARG A 453 21.61 24.65 -73.62
CA ARG A 453 20.63 24.40 -72.56
C ARG A 453 21.18 23.43 -71.52
N GLN A 454 21.84 22.34 -71.94
CA GLN A 454 22.49 21.41 -71.01
C GLN A 454 23.60 22.10 -70.20
N GLN A 455 24.40 22.96 -70.83
CA GLN A 455 25.39 23.80 -70.16
C GLN A 455 24.72 24.66 -69.10
N LYS A 456 23.70 25.43 -69.47
CA LYS A 456 22.98 26.32 -68.54
C LYS A 456 22.33 25.56 -67.37
N VAL A 457 21.78 24.36 -67.60
CA VAL A 457 21.25 23.52 -66.51
C VAL A 457 22.38 23.10 -65.57
N LYS A 458 23.54 22.69 -66.10
CA LYS A 458 24.70 22.27 -65.29
C LYS A 458 25.30 23.44 -64.51
N GLU A 459 25.48 24.61 -65.13
CA GLU A 459 25.94 25.83 -64.47
C GLU A 459 24.99 26.27 -63.36
N ALA A 460 23.68 26.33 -63.65
CA ALA A 460 22.66 26.68 -62.66
C ALA A 460 22.62 25.67 -61.51
N LEU A 461 22.72 24.37 -61.79
CA LEU A 461 22.76 23.33 -60.77
C LEU A 461 24.05 23.40 -59.93
N TYR A 462 25.20 23.70 -60.54
CA TYR A 462 26.46 23.89 -59.82
C TYR A 462 26.36 25.06 -58.86
N LEU A 463 25.87 26.22 -59.31
CA LEU A 463 25.66 27.40 -58.48
C LEU A 463 24.63 27.15 -57.37
N PHE A 464 23.52 26.47 -57.69
CA PHE A 464 22.49 26.09 -56.72
C PHE A 464 23.04 25.18 -55.63
N LEU A 465 23.80 24.14 -56.01
CA LEU A 465 24.41 23.23 -55.04
C LEU A 465 25.50 23.92 -54.20
N LEU A 466 26.25 24.85 -54.79
CA LEU A 466 27.21 25.66 -54.05
C LEU A 466 26.50 26.53 -53.01
N GLU A 467 25.42 27.22 -53.40
CA GLU A 467 24.58 28.00 -52.48
C GLU A 467 24.03 27.11 -51.35
N LYS A 468 23.47 25.95 -51.68
CA LYS A 468 22.95 25.00 -50.69
C LYS A 468 24.03 24.45 -49.76
N ARG A 469 25.27 24.27 -50.25
CA ARG A 469 26.40 23.88 -49.41
C ARG A 469 26.75 24.98 -48.43
N GLU A 470 26.90 26.22 -48.88
CA GLU A 470 27.21 27.35 -48.00
C GLU A 470 26.09 27.57 -46.97
N GLU A 471 24.82 27.43 -47.37
CA GLU A 471 23.68 27.41 -46.44
C GLU A 471 23.79 26.30 -45.38
N ASN A 472 24.19 25.08 -45.77
CA ASN A 472 24.34 23.95 -44.85
C ASN A 472 25.51 24.15 -43.88
N GLU A 473 26.66 24.65 -44.35
CA GLU A 473 27.81 24.97 -43.51
C GLU A 473 27.49 26.11 -42.52
N LEU A 474 26.78 27.15 -42.98
CA LEU A 474 26.27 28.20 -42.10
C LEU A 474 25.28 27.63 -41.07
N SER A 475 24.35 26.78 -41.50
CA SER A 475 23.38 26.12 -40.60
C SER A 475 24.10 25.31 -39.52
N GLN A 476 25.13 24.56 -39.89
CA GLN A 476 25.96 23.80 -38.96
C GLN A 476 26.68 24.70 -37.95
N ALA A 477 27.29 25.80 -38.40
CA ALA A 477 28.02 26.73 -37.53
C ALA A 477 27.09 27.47 -36.53
N PHE A 478 25.83 27.69 -36.90
CA PHE A 478 24.83 28.39 -36.07
C PHE A 478 23.79 27.46 -35.42
N THR A 479 24.02 26.15 -35.38
CA THR A 479 23.09 25.21 -34.76
C THR A 479 23.03 25.42 -33.25
N ALA A 480 21.95 26.02 -32.76
CA ALA A 480 21.64 26.11 -31.34
C ALA A 480 20.87 24.88 -30.87
N TYR A 481 20.90 24.58 -29.57
CA TYR A 481 20.09 23.52 -28.98
C TYR A 481 18.59 23.72 -29.27
N ASN A 482 17.88 22.61 -29.54
CA ASN A 482 16.42 22.60 -29.59
C ASN A 482 15.77 22.90 -28.24
N THR A 483 16.54 22.98 -27.15
CA THR A 483 16.02 23.23 -25.82
C THR A 483 16.26 24.65 -25.34
N ARG A 484 15.38 25.12 -24.45
CA ARG A 484 15.60 26.31 -23.65
C ARG A 484 15.25 26.00 -22.20
N ILE A 485 16.19 26.16 -21.30
CA ILE A 485 15.94 26.02 -19.85
C ILE A 485 15.02 27.15 -19.42
N ILE A 486 13.84 26.81 -18.91
CA ILE A 486 12.87 27.75 -18.33
C ILE A 486 13.18 27.94 -16.85
N THR A 487 13.34 26.82 -16.15
CA THR A 487 13.66 26.79 -14.72
C THR A 487 14.86 25.87 -14.52
N PRO A 488 16.00 26.37 -14.03
CA PRO A 488 17.14 25.53 -13.69
C PRO A 488 16.78 24.58 -12.54
N PRO A 489 17.52 23.48 -12.33
CA PRO A 489 17.27 22.56 -11.23
C PRO A 489 17.21 23.28 -9.89
N THR A 490 16.04 23.25 -9.25
CA THR A 490 15.78 23.91 -7.98
C THR A 490 14.64 23.22 -7.24
N GLY A 491 14.39 23.61 -5.99
CA GLY A 491 13.34 23.01 -5.19
C GLY A 491 13.29 23.54 -3.76
N SER A 492 12.30 23.06 -3.01
CA SER A 492 12.15 23.41 -1.59
C SER A 492 13.34 22.90 -0.77
N MET A 493 13.81 23.73 0.16
CA MET A 493 14.81 23.31 1.16
C MET A 493 14.21 22.44 2.27
N LEU A 494 12.89 22.23 2.27
CA LEU A 494 12.20 21.31 3.17
C LEU A 494 12.14 19.91 2.55
N PRO A 495 12.35 18.84 3.34
CA PRO A 495 12.29 17.47 2.82
C PRO A 495 10.86 17.08 2.42
N THR A 496 10.74 16.36 1.31
CA THR A 496 9.47 15.86 0.78
C THR A 496 9.07 14.52 1.43
N ALA A 497 10.04 13.72 1.85
CA ALA A 497 9.81 12.50 2.63
C ALA A 497 10.79 12.39 3.81
N PRO A 498 10.40 11.73 4.92
CA PRO A 498 9.07 11.18 5.21
C PRO A 498 8.03 12.26 5.60
N VAL A 499 6.78 12.11 5.13
CA VAL A 499 5.69 13.06 5.43
C VAL A 499 5.21 12.91 6.88
N LYS A 500 5.85 13.65 7.81
CA LYS A 500 5.64 13.56 9.27
C LYS A 500 4.16 13.57 9.66
N ARG A 501 3.35 14.44 9.03
CA ARG A 501 1.91 14.56 9.28
C ARG A 501 1.17 13.24 9.04
N ASN A 502 1.41 12.58 7.90
CA ASN A 502 0.71 11.35 7.55
C ASN A 502 1.11 10.19 8.46
N ILE A 503 2.39 10.11 8.83
CA ILE A 503 2.89 9.09 9.75
C ILE A 503 2.24 9.22 11.13
N PHE A 504 2.15 10.44 11.68
CA PHE A 504 1.45 10.64 12.95
C PHE A 504 -0.05 10.33 12.86
N LEU A 505 -0.73 10.68 11.77
CA LEU A 505 -2.14 10.33 11.57
C LEU A 505 -2.36 8.82 11.58
N ILE A 506 -1.51 8.07 10.88
CA ILE A 506 -1.56 6.59 10.86
C ILE A 506 -1.27 6.02 12.25
N ALA A 507 -0.26 6.55 12.96
CA ALA A 507 0.08 6.10 14.32
C ALA A 507 -1.06 6.34 15.32
N ILE A 508 -1.75 7.49 15.24
CA ILE A 508 -2.92 7.80 16.06
C ILE A 508 -4.08 6.87 15.72
N ALA A 509 -4.37 6.66 14.42
CA ALA A 509 -5.44 5.79 13.97
C ALA A 509 -5.24 4.35 14.46
N LEU A 510 -4.05 3.78 14.27
CA LEU A 510 -3.70 2.46 14.80
C LEU A 510 -3.69 2.43 16.34
N GLY A 511 -3.27 3.53 16.97
CA GLY A 511 -3.25 3.73 18.42
C GLY A 511 -4.61 3.50 19.07
N VAL A 512 -5.67 3.94 18.39
CA VAL A 512 -7.06 3.78 18.80
C VAL A 512 -7.64 2.43 18.35
N LEU A 513 -7.34 2.00 17.12
CA LEU A 513 -7.93 0.81 16.51
C LEU A 513 -7.47 -0.49 17.19
N ILE A 514 -6.19 -0.63 17.55
CA ILE A 514 -5.65 -1.85 18.17
C ILE A 514 -6.37 -2.19 19.50
N PRO A 515 -6.50 -1.26 20.47
CA PRO A 515 -7.28 -1.52 21.69
C PRO A 515 -8.74 -1.87 21.43
N ILE A 516 -9.39 -1.22 20.46
CA ILE A 516 -10.77 -1.55 20.06
C ILE A 516 -10.86 -3.00 19.60
N ALA A 517 -9.99 -3.41 18.68
CA ALA A 517 -9.95 -4.78 18.17
C ALA A 517 -9.67 -5.80 19.28
N VAL A 518 -8.69 -5.54 20.15
CA VAL A 518 -8.36 -6.43 21.27
C VAL A 518 -9.51 -6.56 22.27
N ILE A 519 -10.19 -5.46 22.60
CA ILE A 519 -11.35 -5.46 23.49
C ILE A 519 -12.51 -6.23 22.84
N PHE A 520 -12.77 -5.98 21.57
CA PHE A 520 -13.83 -6.63 20.80
C PHE A 520 -13.62 -8.14 20.70
N ILE A 521 -12.42 -8.58 20.32
CA ILE A 521 -12.08 -10.01 20.23
C ILE A 521 -12.25 -10.67 21.61
N LYS A 522 -11.67 -10.08 22.66
CA LYS A 522 -11.79 -10.63 24.01
C LYS A 522 -13.25 -10.76 24.48
N GLU A 523 -14.10 -9.84 24.03
CA GLU A 523 -15.50 -9.81 24.37
C GLU A 523 -16.31 -10.86 23.59
N MET A 524 -16.03 -11.03 22.31
CA MET A 524 -16.65 -12.04 21.44
C MET A 524 -16.40 -13.47 21.95
N PHE A 525 -15.26 -13.73 22.60
CA PHE A 525 -14.93 -15.05 23.16
C PHE A 525 -15.47 -15.29 24.58
N ASN A 526 -16.16 -14.34 25.22
CA ASN A 526 -16.68 -14.54 26.57
C ASN A 526 -18.12 -15.10 26.56
N THR A 527 -18.25 -16.41 26.79
CA THR A 527 -19.55 -17.13 26.75
C THR A 527 -20.28 -17.21 28.09
N ALA A 528 -19.74 -16.67 29.18
CA ALA A 528 -20.34 -16.79 30.52
C ALA A 528 -21.50 -15.80 30.74
N ILE A 529 -22.49 -16.21 31.55
CA ILE A 529 -23.59 -15.36 32.03
C ILE A 529 -23.05 -14.27 32.95
N ARG A 530 -23.54 -13.04 32.82
CA ARG A 530 -23.07 -11.87 33.56
C ARG A 530 -24.11 -11.27 34.49
N GLY A 531 -25.38 -11.33 34.12
CA GLY A 531 -26.46 -10.68 34.87
C GLY A 531 -27.84 -11.02 34.31
N ARG A 532 -28.88 -10.38 34.86
CA ARG A 532 -30.29 -10.62 34.52
C ARG A 532 -30.60 -10.64 33.02
N LYS A 533 -30.01 -9.73 32.25
CA LYS A 533 -30.28 -9.62 30.80
C LYS A 533 -30.07 -10.95 30.06
N ASP A 534 -29.06 -11.71 30.45
CA ASP A 534 -28.73 -12.99 29.80
C ASP A 534 -29.77 -14.09 30.09
N ILE A 535 -30.65 -13.89 31.07
CA ILE A 535 -31.69 -14.85 31.49
C ILE A 535 -33.11 -14.31 31.32
N GLU A 536 -33.29 -13.10 30.78
CA GLU A 536 -34.61 -12.47 30.56
C GLU A 536 -35.51 -13.26 29.61
N GLY A 537 -34.93 -14.03 28.69
CA GLY A 537 -35.68 -14.87 27.73
C GLY A 537 -36.07 -16.27 28.24
N MET A 538 -35.83 -16.59 29.51
CA MET A 538 -36.19 -17.89 30.08
C MET A 538 -37.64 -17.97 30.54
N ASN A 539 -38.23 -19.16 30.46
CA ASN A 539 -39.56 -19.42 31.01
C ASN A 539 -39.51 -19.72 32.52
N VAL A 540 -38.33 -20.04 33.06
CA VAL A 540 -38.14 -20.36 34.49
C VAL A 540 -38.38 -19.10 35.34
N PRO A 541 -39.23 -19.15 36.38
CA PRO A 541 -39.47 -17.99 37.22
C PRO A 541 -38.20 -17.58 37.97
N PHE A 542 -37.93 -16.28 37.96
CA PHE A 542 -36.71 -15.70 38.51
C PHE A 542 -36.95 -15.11 39.90
N LEU A 543 -36.20 -15.58 40.90
CA LEU A 543 -36.35 -15.15 42.30
C LEU A 543 -35.50 -13.95 42.69
N GLY A 544 -34.35 -13.75 42.05
CA GLY A 544 -33.48 -12.63 42.37
C GLY A 544 -31.99 -12.88 42.10
N GLU A 545 -31.22 -11.80 42.22
CA GLU A 545 -29.77 -11.80 42.08
C GLU A 545 -29.09 -11.65 43.44
N ILE A 546 -28.03 -12.41 43.67
CA ILE A 546 -27.17 -12.32 44.84
C ILE A 546 -25.82 -11.76 44.39
N PRO A 547 -25.40 -10.58 44.90
CA PRO A 547 -24.17 -9.93 44.46
C PRO A 547 -22.92 -10.67 44.96
N LEU A 548 -21.84 -10.60 44.19
CA LEU A 548 -20.54 -11.17 44.57
C LEU A 548 -19.94 -10.41 45.76
N ILE A 549 -19.60 -11.15 46.82
CA ILE A 549 -18.94 -10.63 48.01
C ILE A 549 -17.44 -10.69 47.81
N GLY A 550 -16.79 -9.53 47.74
CA GLY A 550 -15.33 -9.45 47.75
C GLY A 550 -14.77 -8.29 46.94
N LYS A 551 -13.79 -7.58 47.50
CA LYS A 551 -12.98 -6.62 46.76
C LYS A 551 -12.20 -7.39 45.69
N LYS A 552 -12.52 -7.24 44.40
CA LYS A 552 -11.54 -7.54 43.35
C LYS A 552 -10.29 -6.73 43.68
N LYS A 553 -9.17 -7.39 43.94
CA LYS A 553 -7.83 -6.76 43.97
C LYS A 553 -7.53 -6.21 42.56
N ARG A 554 -8.15 -5.09 42.20
CA ARG A 554 -7.65 -4.21 41.13
C ARG A 554 -6.44 -3.48 41.70
N PHE A 555 -5.30 -3.55 41.00
CA PHE A 555 -4.01 -2.91 41.32
C PHE A 555 -3.06 -3.59 42.32
N SER A 556 -2.64 -4.83 42.05
CA SER A 556 -1.32 -5.29 42.54
C SER A 556 -0.56 -6.17 41.54
N ARG A 557 -0.74 -5.91 40.23
CA ARG A 557 0.12 -6.50 39.18
C ARG A 557 1.33 -5.62 38.82
N LEU A 558 1.44 -4.42 39.40
CA LEU A 558 2.62 -3.56 39.27
C LEU A 558 3.64 -3.72 40.41
N ALA A 559 3.44 -4.70 41.30
CA ALA A 559 4.43 -5.10 42.31
C ALA A 559 4.97 -6.49 41.98
N GLY A 560 5.42 -6.66 40.73
CA GLY A 560 6.13 -7.86 40.28
C GLY A 560 7.60 -7.79 40.67
N MET A 561 7.93 -7.84 41.97
CA MET A 561 9.24 -8.26 42.50
C MET A 561 9.23 -8.21 44.02
N ARG A 562 8.57 -9.20 44.65
CA ARG A 562 8.84 -9.77 46.00
C ARG A 562 7.65 -10.64 46.39
N GLN A 563 7.59 -11.83 45.80
CA GLN A 563 6.70 -12.88 46.28
C GLN A 563 7.21 -13.39 47.64
N ARG A 564 6.54 -13.00 48.73
CA ARG A 564 6.36 -13.90 49.86
C ARG A 564 4.99 -14.55 49.71
N LYS A 565 4.98 -15.85 49.38
CA LYS A 565 3.82 -16.73 49.44
C LYS A 565 3.20 -16.63 50.84
N LYS A 566 2.15 -15.82 51.01
CA LYS A 566 1.27 -15.93 52.18
C LYS A 566 0.43 -17.17 51.98
N LYS A 567 0.67 -18.17 52.84
CA LYS A 567 -0.11 -19.41 52.99
C LYS A 567 -1.60 -19.00 53.10
N TYR A 568 -2.43 -19.49 52.19
CA TYR A 568 -3.89 -19.35 52.30
C TYR A 568 -4.32 -20.17 53.52
N GLU A 569 -4.65 -19.50 54.63
CA GLU A 569 -5.53 -20.10 55.63
C GLU A 569 -6.87 -20.38 54.94
N LYS A 570 -7.38 -21.61 55.08
CA LYS A 570 -8.74 -21.95 54.64
C LYS A 570 -9.70 -21.05 55.43
N GLU A 571 -10.27 -20.05 54.77
CA GLU A 571 -11.37 -19.24 55.32
C GLU A 571 -12.51 -20.21 55.69
N VAL A 572 -12.88 -20.23 56.97
CA VAL A 572 -14.04 -21.00 57.45
C VAL A 572 -15.29 -20.35 56.83
N PRO A 573 -16.17 -21.11 56.17
CA PRO A 573 -17.34 -20.54 55.55
C PRO A 573 -18.30 -19.99 56.63
N GLU A 574 -18.63 -18.70 56.53
CA GLU A 574 -19.49 -18.00 57.48
C GLU A 574 -20.87 -17.69 56.85
N ILE A 575 -21.94 -17.79 57.63
CA ILE A 575 -23.27 -17.29 57.26
C ILE A 575 -23.24 -15.76 57.37
N VAL A 576 -23.47 -15.07 56.26
CA VAL A 576 -23.30 -13.61 56.11
C VAL A 576 -24.59 -12.85 56.46
N VAL A 577 -25.75 -13.50 56.38
CA VAL A 577 -27.04 -12.93 56.75
C VAL A 577 -27.13 -12.83 58.27
N ARG A 578 -27.36 -11.61 58.80
CA ARG A 578 -27.45 -11.32 60.23
C ARG A 578 -28.70 -10.52 60.54
N ALA A 579 -29.26 -10.72 61.74
CA ALA A 579 -30.36 -9.90 62.22
C ALA A 579 -29.95 -8.41 62.21
N GLN A 580 -30.85 -7.54 61.74
CA GLN A 580 -30.69 -6.07 61.70
C GLN A 580 -29.58 -5.48 60.78
N SER A 581 -28.84 -6.27 59.99
CA SER A 581 -27.95 -5.69 58.94
C SER A 581 -28.77 -5.14 57.76
N ARG A 582 -28.28 -4.05 57.15
CA ARG A 582 -28.86 -3.39 55.95
C ARG A 582 -27.90 -3.41 54.75
N ASP A 583 -26.93 -4.32 54.76
CA ASP A 583 -25.96 -4.45 53.66
C ASP A 583 -26.62 -5.06 52.40
N VAL A 584 -26.06 -4.77 51.23
CA VAL A 584 -26.60 -5.17 49.92
C VAL A 584 -26.89 -6.68 49.82
N ILE A 585 -26.06 -7.51 50.45
CA ILE A 585 -26.23 -8.97 50.50
C ILE A 585 -27.43 -9.37 51.37
N ASN A 586 -27.61 -8.73 52.54
CA ASN A 586 -28.74 -9.00 53.42
C ASN A 586 -30.05 -8.61 52.74
N GLU A 587 -30.09 -7.47 52.02
CA GLU A 587 -31.24 -7.08 51.22
C GLU A 587 -31.50 -8.04 50.05
N ALA A 588 -30.46 -8.50 49.34
CA ALA A 588 -30.61 -9.49 48.28
C ALA A 588 -31.26 -10.80 48.78
N PHE A 589 -30.80 -11.34 49.92
CA PHE A 589 -31.41 -12.52 50.52
C PHE A 589 -32.82 -12.27 51.08
N ARG A 590 -33.14 -11.03 51.52
CA ARG A 590 -34.52 -10.66 51.88
C ARG A 590 -35.45 -10.68 50.67
N VAL A 591 -35.00 -10.13 49.54
CA VAL A 591 -35.75 -10.15 48.27
C VAL A 591 -35.99 -11.58 47.80
N VAL A 592 -34.94 -12.41 47.75
CA VAL A 592 -35.06 -13.82 47.35
C VAL A 592 -36.02 -14.57 48.27
N ARG A 593 -35.93 -14.36 49.60
CA ARG A 593 -36.87 -14.96 50.57
C ARG A 593 -38.30 -14.52 50.31
N THR A 594 -38.56 -13.23 50.16
CA THR A 594 -39.92 -12.70 49.94
C THR A 594 -40.53 -13.21 48.64
N ASN A 595 -39.74 -13.27 47.56
CA ASN A 595 -40.20 -13.81 46.28
C ASN A 595 -40.49 -15.31 46.38
N LEU A 596 -39.67 -16.07 47.13
CA LEU A 596 -39.90 -17.48 47.38
C LEU A 596 -41.17 -17.70 48.21
N GLU A 597 -41.40 -16.91 49.26
CA GLU A 597 -42.65 -16.94 50.03
C GLU A 597 -43.88 -16.62 49.17
N PHE A 598 -43.76 -15.70 48.21
CA PHE A 598 -44.84 -15.37 47.28
C PHE A 598 -45.18 -16.54 46.36
N VAL A 599 -44.16 -17.24 45.83
CA VAL A 599 -44.35 -18.43 44.98
C VAL A 599 -44.94 -19.60 45.76
N ILE A 600 -44.51 -19.81 47.00
CA ILE A 600 -45.02 -20.87 47.87
C ILE A 600 -46.48 -20.59 48.28
N GLY A 601 -46.88 -19.32 48.35
CA GLY A 601 -48.22 -18.91 48.71
C GLY A 601 -48.52 -19.11 50.21
N LYS A 602 -49.81 -19.04 50.56
CA LYS A 602 -50.31 -19.22 51.94
C LYS A 602 -50.64 -20.69 52.27
N GLU A 603 -50.09 -21.65 51.53
CA GLU A 603 -50.33 -23.05 51.83
C GLU A 603 -49.77 -23.41 53.22
N GLU A 604 -50.66 -23.87 54.10
CA GLU A 604 -50.28 -24.31 55.44
C GLU A 604 -49.57 -25.68 55.39
N GLY A 605 -48.43 -25.77 56.08
CA GLY A 605 -47.66 -27.00 56.22
C GLY A 605 -46.16 -26.84 55.96
N PRO A 606 -45.36 -27.85 56.34
CA PRO A 606 -43.91 -27.85 56.19
C PRO A 606 -43.50 -27.95 54.71
N LYS A 607 -42.53 -27.14 54.28
CA LYS A 607 -42.07 -27.09 52.87
C LYS A 607 -40.67 -27.65 52.72
N VAL A 608 -40.49 -28.57 51.78
CA VAL A 608 -39.18 -29.13 51.42
C VAL A 608 -38.64 -28.44 50.17
N ILE A 609 -37.51 -27.76 50.31
CA ILE A 609 -36.91 -26.94 49.25
C ILE A 609 -35.51 -27.47 48.98
N MET A 610 -35.29 -28.03 47.80
CA MET A 610 -33.96 -28.47 47.38
C MET A 610 -33.22 -27.36 46.63
N VAL A 611 -31.90 -27.28 46.80
CA VAL A 611 -31.03 -26.34 46.09
C VAL A 611 -30.05 -27.12 45.23
N THR A 612 -30.04 -26.85 43.93
CA THR A 612 -29.10 -27.48 42.99
C THR A 612 -28.56 -26.46 41.98
N SER A 613 -27.64 -26.88 41.10
CA SER A 613 -27.01 -26.05 40.08
C SER A 613 -26.57 -26.90 38.90
N MET A 614 -26.25 -26.28 37.76
CA MET A 614 -25.66 -27.00 36.63
C MET A 614 -24.21 -27.41 36.95
N ASN A 615 -23.36 -26.42 37.23
CA ASN A 615 -21.95 -26.66 37.49
C ASN A 615 -21.64 -26.84 39.00
N PRO A 616 -20.53 -27.53 39.35
CA PRO A 616 -19.90 -27.40 40.66
C PRO A 616 -19.55 -25.94 40.98
N ASP A 617 -19.40 -25.61 42.26
CA ASP A 617 -18.97 -24.28 42.73
C ASP A 617 -19.88 -23.10 42.34
N SER A 618 -21.13 -23.34 41.95
CA SER A 618 -22.13 -22.27 41.72
C SER A 618 -22.56 -21.52 43.00
N GLY A 619 -22.12 -21.99 44.18
CA GLY A 619 -22.45 -21.39 45.47
C GLY A 619 -23.76 -21.87 46.09
N LYS A 620 -24.21 -23.10 45.78
CA LYS A 620 -25.42 -23.73 46.35
C LYS A 620 -25.46 -23.67 47.88
N THR A 621 -24.43 -24.22 48.53
CA THR A 621 -24.27 -24.23 49.99
C THR A 621 -24.27 -22.81 50.59
N PHE A 622 -23.71 -21.84 49.87
CA PHE A 622 -23.75 -20.44 50.31
C PHE A 622 -25.18 -19.87 50.23
N VAL A 623 -25.88 -20.08 49.11
CA VAL A 623 -27.26 -19.60 48.93
C VAL A 623 -28.20 -20.26 49.92
N ILE A 624 -28.12 -21.57 50.09
CA ILE A 624 -29.01 -22.33 50.99
C ILE A 624 -28.82 -21.93 52.44
N SER A 625 -27.57 -21.80 52.92
CA SER A 625 -27.29 -21.47 54.32
C SER A 625 -27.77 -20.07 54.69
N ASN A 626 -27.54 -19.10 53.81
CA ASN A 626 -27.97 -17.72 54.04
C ASN A 626 -29.48 -17.54 53.85
N LEU A 627 -30.11 -18.28 52.94
CA LEU A 627 -31.55 -18.25 52.76
C LEU A 627 -32.27 -18.89 53.96
N ALA A 628 -31.80 -20.03 54.45
CA ALA A 628 -32.32 -20.67 55.66
C ALA A 628 -32.18 -19.77 56.89
N ALA A 629 -31.01 -19.15 57.09
CA ALA A 629 -30.82 -18.14 58.13
C ALA A 629 -31.79 -16.95 58.01
N SER A 630 -32.10 -16.51 56.79
CA SER A 630 -33.09 -15.45 56.54
C SER A 630 -34.51 -15.85 56.99
N PHE A 631 -34.90 -17.13 56.86
CA PHE A 631 -36.16 -17.65 57.40
C PHE A 631 -36.12 -17.81 58.93
N ALA A 632 -35.02 -18.31 59.49
CA ALA A 632 -34.82 -18.43 60.93
C ALA A 632 -34.94 -17.08 61.65
N ILE A 633 -34.36 -16.01 61.09
CA ILE A 633 -34.49 -14.63 61.61
C ILE A 633 -35.96 -14.16 61.61
N LYS A 634 -36.81 -14.70 60.73
CA LYS A 634 -38.28 -14.45 60.71
C LYS A 634 -39.04 -15.36 61.72
N LYS A 635 -38.34 -16.03 62.63
CA LYS A 635 -38.86 -16.97 63.63
C LYS A 635 -39.57 -18.19 63.03
N LYS A 636 -39.10 -18.66 61.88
CA LYS A 636 -39.53 -19.93 61.28
C LYS A 636 -38.56 -21.02 61.69
N LYS A 637 -39.07 -22.19 62.08
CA LYS A 637 -38.21 -23.34 62.41
C LYS A 637 -37.64 -23.90 61.13
N THR A 638 -36.33 -23.76 60.95
CA THR A 638 -35.65 -24.15 59.71
C THR A 638 -34.57 -25.18 59.97
N VAL A 639 -34.45 -26.14 59.05
CA VAL A 639 -33.36 -27.13 59.07
C VAL A 639 -32.70 -27.20 57.69
N ILE A 640 -31.37 -27.30 57.67
CA ILE A 640 -30.60 -27.55 56.44
C ILE A 640 -30.06 -28.97 56.49
N VAL A 641 -30.29 -29.76 55.44
CA VAL A 641 -29.82 -31.14 55.31
C VAL A 641 -28.80 -31.23 54.18
N ASP A 642 -27.58 -31.68 54.49
CA ASP A 642 -26.52 -31.89 53.50
C ASP A 642 -26.72 -33.24 52.80
N LEU A 643 -27.39 -33.26 51.64
CA LEU A 643 -27.52 -34.46 50.81
C LEU A 643 -26.51 -34.51 49.66
N ASP A 644 -25.54 -33.58 49.60
CA ASP A 644 -24.34 -33.73 48.77
C ASP A 644 -23.35 -34.65 49.51
N LEU A 645 -23.70 -35.95 49.54
CA LEU A 645 -22.91 -36.99 50.18
C LEU A 645 -21.51 -37.18 49.56
N ARG A 646 -21.18 -36.47 48.46
CA ARG A 646 -19.90 -36.58 47.75
C ARG A 646 -18.92 -35.50 48.21
N LYS A 647 -19.35 -34.24 48.25
CA LYS A 647 -18.48 -33.12 48.64
C LYS A 647 -18.67 -32.66 50.09
N ALA A 648 -19.85 -32.92 50.69
CA ALA A 648 -20.19 -32.55 52.06
C ALA A 648 -19.86 -31.09 52.40
N THR A 649 -20.17 -30.15 51.50
CA THR A 649 -19.75 -28.75 51.63
C THR A 649 -20.44 -28.04 52.80
N LEU A 650 -21.70 -28.37 53.11
CA LEU A 650 -22.40 -27.81 54.27
C LEU A 650 -21.77 -28.29 55.58
N SER A 651 -21.26 -29.52 55.61
CA SER A 651 -20.60 -30.10 56.80
C SER A 651 -19.41 -29.27 57.28
N SER A 652 -18.79 -28.47 56.40
CA SER A 652 -17.71 -27.55 56.78
C SER A 652 -18.16 -26.35 57.65
N TYR A 653 -19.45 -26.00 57.65
CA TYR A 653 -20.02 -24.95 58.52
C TYR A 653 -20.16 -25.41 59.98
N VAL A 654 -20.16 -26.72 60.20
CA VAL A 654 -20.46 -27.35 61.50
C VAL A 654 -19.20 -27.90 62.19
N GLY A 655 -18.09 -27.97 61.46
CA GLY A 655 -16.86 -28.62 61.91
C GLY A 655 -16.87 -30.14 61.66
N ASN A 656 -15.90 -30.85 62.23
CA ASN A 656 -15.62 -32.25 61.89
C ASN A 656 -16.48 -33.23 62.71
N ILE A 657 -17.78 -33.31 62.40
CA ILE A 657 -18.75 -34.20 63.07
C ILE A 657 -18.82 -35.54 62.34
N LYS A 658 -18.72 -36.66 63.07
CA LYS A 658 -18.70 -38.02 62.51
C LYS A 658 -20.08 -38.65 62.29
N THR A 659 -21.12 -38.13 62.93
CA THR A 659 -22.50 -38.61 62.82
C THR A 659 -23.36 -37.64 62.02
N GLY A 660 -23.98 -38.10 60.94
CA GLY A 660 -24.82 -37.27 60.08
C GLY A 660 -25.83 -38.07 59.25
N VAL A 661 -26.37 -37.45 58.20
CA VAL A 661 -27.44 -38.05 57.39
C VAL A 661 -27.02 -39.34 56.70
N SER A 662 -25.75 -39.50 56.31
CA SER A 662 -25.24 -40.75 55.74
C SER A 662 -25.34 -41.92 56.72
N ASN A 663 -25.03 -41.68 58.00
CA ASN A 663 -25.12 -42.68 59.06
C ASN A 663 -26.57 -43.05 59.35
N TYR A 664 -27.48 -42.07 59.36
CA TYR A 664 -28.91 -42.33 59.49
C TYR A 664 -29.46 -43.12 58.31
N LEU A 665 -29.06 -42.83 57.07
CA LEU A 665 -29.55 -43.60 55.92
C LEU A 665 -29.00 -45.04 55.92
N ALA A 666 -27.78 -45.25 56.40
CA ALA A 666 -27.12 -46.56 56.42
C ALA A 666 -27.54 -47.48 57.58
N ASP A 667 -27.78 -46.95 58.79
CA ASP A 667 -27.94 -47.75 60.02
C ASP A 667 -29.26 -47.49 60.75
N LYS A 668 -30.09 -48.52 60.93
CA LYS A 668 -31.46 -48.46 61.46
C LYS A 668 -31.53 -48.01 62.92
N ASP A 669 -30.45 -48.18 63.66
CA ASP A 669 -30.39 -47.85 65.08
C ASP A 669 -30.03 -46.37 65.34
N VAL A 670 -29.61 -45.65 64.29
CA VAL A 670 -29.32 -44.20 64.37
C VAL A 670 -30.62 -43.41 64.35
N SER A 671 -30.91 -42.68 65.43
CA SER A 671 -32.11 -41.86 65.57
C SER A 671 -31.93 -40.44 65.02
N LEU A 672 -33.02 -39.79 64.57
CA LEU A 672 -33.00 -38.41 64.06
C LEU A 672 -32.40 -37.40 65.05
N PHE A 673 -32.63 -37.57 66.35
CA PHE A 673 -32.12 -36.63 67.36
C PHE A 673 -30.59 -36.63 67.44
N SER A 674 -29.95 -37.75 67.09
CA SER A 674 -28.49 -37.91 67.18
C SER A 674 -27.71 -37.25 66.03
N ILE A 675 -28.40 -36.86 64.95
CA ILE A 675 -27.78 -36.26 63.74
C ILE A 675 -28.05 -34.77 63.58
N ILE A 676 -28.89 -34.18 64.44
CA ILE A 676 -29.22 -32.75 64.38
C ILE A 676 -28.16 -31.96 65.15
N PHE A 677 -27.44 -31.10 64.43
CA PHE A 677 -26.59 -30.09 65.02
C PHE A 677 -27.36 -28.78 65.20
N LYS A 678 -27.40 -28.29 66.44
CA LYS A 678 -28.02 -26.99 66.75
C LYS A 678 -26.95 -25.91 66.74
N ASP A 679 -27.05 -24.99 65.79
CA ASP A 679 -26.18 -23.82 65.77
C ASP A 679 -26.57 -22.87 66.90
N LYS A 680 -25.60 -22.49 67.74
CA LYS A 680 -25.83 -21.54 68.85
C LYS A 680 -25.84 -20.08 68.37
N SER A 681 -25.39 -19.82 67.14
CA SER A 681 -25.24 -18.46 66.60
C SER A 681 -26.54 -17.90 65.99
N ILE A 682 -27.45 -18.77 65.53
CA ILE A 682 -28.73 -18.39 64.91
C ILE A 682 -29.84 -19.23 65.55
N LEU A 683 -30.75 -18.57 66.27
CA LEU A 683 -31.92 -19.23 66.86
C LEU A 683 -32.84 -19.76 65.74
N ASP A 684 -33.45 -20.93 65.94
CA ASP A 684 -34.39 -21.59 65.01
C ASP A 684 -33.78 -22.06 63.66
N LEU A 685 -32.45 -22.23 63.61
CA LEU A 685 -31.72 -22.85 62.51
C LEU A 685 -30.94 -24.08 62.98
N ASP A 686 -31.33 -25.25 62.50
CA ASP A 686 -30.62 -26.51 62.74
C ASP A 686 -29.93 -27.01 61.45
N ILE A 687 -28.83 -27.74 61.59
CA ILE A 687 -28.06 -28.29 60.47
C ILE A 687 -27.89 -29.80 60.66
N ILE A 688 -28.13 -30.56 59.61
CA ILE A 688 -27.85 -32.00 59.54
C ILE A 688 -26.70 -32.19 58.54
N PRO A 689 -25.46 -32.44 59.02
CA PRO A 689 -24.30 -32.65 58.16
C PRO A 689 -24.32 -34.04 57.52
N VAL A 690 -23.40 -34.31 56.57
CA VAL A 690 -23.25 -35.63 55.96
C VAL A 690 -22.84 -36.68 56.98
N GLY A 691 -21.92 -36.35 57.89
CA GLY A 691 -21.23 -37.32 58.73
C GLY A 691 -20.07 -37.99 57.98
N THR A 692 -19.98 -39.31 58.05
CA THR A 692 -18.97 -40.07 57.28
C THR A 692 -19.36 -40.22 55.81
N ILE A 693 -18.54 -39.71 54.89
CA ILE A 693 -18.76 -39.84 53.43
C ILE A 693 -18.94 -41.32 53.06
N PRO A 694 -20.10 -41.73 52.51
CA PRO A 694 -20.38 -43.12 52.20
C PRO A 694 -19.74 -43.56 50.87
N PRO A 695 -19.40 -44.86 50.70
CA PRO A 695 -18.87 -45.37 49.43
C PRO A 695 -19.91 -45.35 48.29
N ASN A 696 -21.21 -45.53 48.61
CA ASN A 696 -22.31 -45.60 47.63
C ASN A 696 -23.41 -44.54 47.90
N PRO A 697 -23.20 -43.26 47.55
CA PRO A 697 -24.17 -42.18 47.77
C PRO A 697 -25.57 -42.41 47.18
N ALA A 698 -25.66 -42.83 45.91
CA ALA A 698 -26.93 -42.93 45.19
C ALA A 698 -27.88 -44.00 45.78
N GLU A 699 -27.32 -45.14 46.21
CA GLU A 699 -28.09 -46.24 46.82
C GLU A 699 -28.71 -45.81 48.16
N LEU A 700 -27.94 -45.08 48.98
CA LEU A 700 -28.43 -44.55 50.25
C LEU A 700 -29.55 -43.53 50.05
N LEU A 701 -29.45 -42.67 49.03
CA LEU A 701 -30.48 -41.68 48.69
C LEU A 701 -31.76 -42.32 48.15
N PHE A 702 -31.67 -43.49 47.50
CA PHE A 702 -32.84 -44.22 47.00
C PHE A 702 -33.57 -45.02 48.09
N SER A 703 -32.99 -45.14 49.29
CA SER A 703 -33.59 -45.89 50.39
C SER A 703 -34.89 -45.26 50.90
N GLU A 704 -35.84 -46.09 51.38
CA GLU A 704 -37.09 -45.61 52.00
C GLU A 704 -36.85 -44.73 53.23
N ARG A 705 -35.67 -44.83 53.83
CA ARG A 705 -35.27 -44.05 55.01
C ARG A 705 -35.13 -42.57 54.73
N LEU A 706 -34.81 -42.16 53.49
CA LEU A 706 -34.82 -40.75 53.13
C LEU A 706 -36.25 -40.18 53.22
N GLY A 707 -37.25 -40.96 52.80
CA GLY A 707 -38.66 -40.59 52.93
C GLY A 707 -39.12 -40.52 54.39
N GLN A 708 -38.65 -41.45 55.24
CA GLN A 708 -38.90 -41.43 56.69
C GLN A 708 -38.27 -40.21 57.35
N LEU A 709 -36.99 -39.93 57.06
CA LEU A 709 -36.27 -38.75 57.56
C LEU A 709 -37.04 -37.46 57.27
N LEU A 710 -37.42 -37.25 56.01
CA LEU A 710 -38.12 -36.04 55.60
C LEU A 710 -39.52 -35.95 56.23
N SER A 711 -40.22 -37.07 56.41
CA SER A 711 -41.52 -37.12 57.11
C SER A 711 -41.39 -36.74 58.59
N GLU A 712 -40.35 -37.23 59.28
CA GLU A 712 -40.07 -36.85 60.67
C GLU A 712 -39.66 -35.38 60.80
N LEU A 713 -38.87 -34.86 59.86
CA LEU A 713 -38.48 -33.44 59.82
C LEU A 713 -39.69 -32.54 59.56
N LYS A 714 -40.62 -32.96 58.70
CA LYS A 714 -41.87 -32.22 58.40
C LYS A 714 -42.73 -32.01 59.65
N GLN A 715 -42.65 -32.88 60.66
CA GLN A 715 -43.38 -32.70 61.92
C GLN A 715 -42.77 -31.63 62.85
N LYS A 716 -41.49 -31.27 62.65
CA LYS A 716 -40.73 -30.40 63.57
C LYS A 716 -40.38 -29.03 63.02
N TYR A 717 -40.22 -28.92 61.70
CA TYR A 717 -39.72 -27.72 61.02
C TYR A 717 -40.73 -27.19 60.01
N ASP A 718 -40.81 -25.87 59.90
CA ASP A 718 -41.64 -25.18 58.90
C ASP A 718 -40.99 -25.26 57.50
N TYR A 719 -39.66 -25.17 57.44
CA TYR A 719 -38.90 -25.21 56.19
C TYR A 719 -37.71 -26.18 56.30
N ILE A 720 -37.62 -27.08 55.35
CA ILE A 720 -36.54 -28.07 55.22
C ILE A 720 -35.78 -27.76 53.94
N PHE A 721 -34.55 -27.27 54.09
CA PHE A 721 -33.66 -26.95 52.99
C PHE A 721 -32.71 -28.12 52.73
N ILE A 722 -32.62 -28.57 51.49
CA ILE A 722 -31.75 -29.69 51.10
C ILE A 722 -30.65 -29.20 50.16
N ASP A 723 -29.39 -29.36 50.55
CA ASP A 723 -28.23 -29.09 49.66
C ASP A 723 -27.99 -30.33 48.79
N CYS A 724 -28.03 -30.15 47.47
CA CYS A 724 -27.90 -31.23 46.49
C CYS A 724 -26.64 -31.09 45.63
N PRO A 725 -26.11 -32.19 45.07
CA PRO A 725 -25.04 -32.11 44.09
C PRO A 725 -25.50 -31.41 42.79
N PRO A 726 -24.56 -30.96 41.93
CA PRO A 726 -24.91 -30.37 40.63
C PRO A 726 -25.58 -31.36 39.68
N VAL A 727 -26.58 -30.91 38.90
CA VAL A 727 -27.42 -31.73 38.01
C VAL A 727 -26.63 -32.39 36.88
N GLU A 728 -25.57 -31.76 36.38
CA GLU A 728 -24.76 -32.29 35.28
C GLU A 728 -23.97 -33.55 35.67
N VAL A 729 -23.64 -33.70 36.96
CA VAL A 729 -22.62 -34.63 37.42
C VAL A 729 -23.20 -35.99 37.84
N VAL A 730 -24.47 -36.06 38.30
CA VAL A 730 -25.02 -37.27 38.93
C VAL A 730 -26.56 -37.36 38.93
N ALA A 731 -27.10 -38.58 38.95
CA ALA A 731 -28.53 -38.88 39.13
C ALA A 731 -29.08 -38.54 40.54
N ASP A 732 -28.22 -38.34 41.55
CA ASP A 732 -28.54 -38.12 42.96
C ASP A 732 -29.61 -37.01 43.14
N THR A 733 -29.47 -35.90 42.42
CA THR A 733 -30.39 -34.74 42.51
C THR A 733 -31.80 -35.07 42.02
N SER A 734 -31.95 -35.94 41.02
CA SER A 734 -33.26 -36.38 40.53
C SER A 734 -33.95 -37.34 41.50
N ILE A 735 -33.19 -38.12 42.28
CA ILE A 735 -33.73 -38.99 43.34
C ILE A 735 -34.28 -38.12 44.47
N ILE A 736 -33.47 -37.18 44.96
CA ILE A 736 -33.85 -36.24 46.02
C ILE A 736 -35.08 -35.41 45.61
N GLY A 737 -35.13 -34.98 44.34
CA GLY A 737 -36.22 -34.16 43.80
C GLY A 737 -37.61 -34.81 43.85
N ARG A 738 -37.71 -36.14 44.03
CA ARG A 738 -39.01 -36.81 44.23
C ARG A 738 -39.68 -36.41 45.54
N HIS A 739 -38.87 -36.06 46.55
CA HIS A 739 -39.32 -35.70 47.90
C HIS A 739 -39.37 -34.19 48.15
N ALA A 740 -38.89 -33.37 47.21
CA ALA A 740 -38.92 -31.91 47.30
C ALA A 740 -40.23 -31.33 46.74
N ASP A 741 -40.72 -30.28 47.38
CA ASP A 741 -41.89 -29.53 46.93
C ASP A 741 -41.48 -28.42 45.95
N TYR A 742 -40.31 -27.80 46.18
CA TYR A 742 -39.75 -26.75 45.32
C TYR A 742 -38.25 -26.95 45.06
N THR A 743 -37.79 -26.48 43.90
CA THR A 743 -36.38 -26.58 43.49
C THR A 743 -35.80 -25.20 43.22
N LEU A 744 -34.83 -24.78 44.03
CA LEU A 744 -34.03 -23.59 43.79
C LEU A 744 -32.82 -23.96 42.92
N PHE A 745 -32.83 -23.50 41.67
CA PHE A 745 -31.75 -23.69 40.73
C PHE A 745 -30.80 -22.49 40.74
N VAL A 746 -29.56 -22.70 41.15
CA VAL A 746 -28.54 -21.65 41.29
C VAL A 746 -27.68 -21.59 40.02
N ALA A 747 -27.77 -20.48 39.31
CA ALA A 747 -26.88 -20.12 38.22
C ALA A 747 -25.81 -19.16 38.73
N ARG A 748 -24.52 -19.41 38.47
CA ARG A 748 -23.44 -18.51 38.90
C ARG A 748 -22.99 -17.61 37.75
N ALA A 749 -23.07 -16.30 37.96
CA ALA A 749 -22.54 -15.31 37.03
C ALA A 749 -21.00 -15.43 36.94
N GLY A 750 -20.47 -15.36 35.72
CA GLY A 750 -19.08 -15.56 35.38
C GLY A 750 -18.63 -17.02 35.33
N LEU A 751 -19.51 -17.99 35.63
CA LEU A 751 -19.20 -19.43 35.61
C LEU A 751 -20.09 -20.22 34.65
N LEU A 752 -21.41 -20.03 34.71
CA LEU A 752 -22.35 -20.77 33.86
C LEU A 752 -22.27 -20.28 32.41
N ASP A 753 -22.03 -21.20 31.47
CA ASP A 753 -22.00 -20.90 30.03
C ASP A 753 -23.43 -20.65 29.52
N LYS A 754 -23.62 -19.55 28.79
CA LYS A 754 -24.90 -19.16 28.19
C LYS A 754 -25.49 -20.26 27.27
N ARG A 755 -24.64 -21.09 26.67
CA ARG A 755 -25.06 -22.21 25.81
C ARG A 755 -25.80 -23.31 26.57
N MET A 756 -25.68 -23.37 27.90
CA MET A 756 -26.39 -24.34 28.76
C MET A 756 -27.79 -23.86 29.16
N LEU A 757 -28.15 -22.60 28.87
CA LEU A 757 -29.44 -22.03 29.24
C LEU A 757 -30.65 -22.73 28.61
N PRO A 758 -30.61 -23.18 27.34
CA PRO A 758 -31.69 -23.98 26.77
C PRO A 758 -31.94 -25.28 27.54
N GLN A 759 -30.90 -25.93 28.07
CA GLN A 759 -31.05 -27.16 28.88
C GLN A 759 -31.75 -26.88 30.21
N ILE A 760 -31.39 -25.77 30.88
CA ILE A 760 -32.07 -25.33 32.12
C ILE A 760 -33.54 -25.02 31.85
N ASN A 761 -33.84 -24.37 30.73
CA ASN A 761 -35.22 -24.09 30.32
C ASN A 761 -35.98 -25.39 29.99
N GLY A 762 -35.30 -26.38 29.40
CA GLY A 762 -35.83 -27.73 29.19
C GLY A 762 -36.21 -28.43 30.50
N PHE A 763 -35.36 -28.38 31.54
CA PHE A 763 -35.69 -28.96 32.85
C PHE A 763 -36.97 -28.39 33.46
N TYR A 764 -37.22 -27.11 33.24
CA TYR A 764 -38.45 -26.45 33.67
C TYR A 764 -39.65 -26.83 32.80
N ALA A 765 -39.50 -26.80 31.47
CA ALA A 765 -40.56 -27.14 30.52
C ALA A 765 -41.03 -28.60 30.67
N ASP A 766 -40.10 -29.53 30.90
CA ASP A 766 -40.38 -30.95 31.10
C ASP A 766 -40.87 -31.25 32.54
N ASN A 767 -40.96 -30.23 33.41
CA ASN A 767 -41.29 -30.36 34.83
C ASN A 767 -40.43 -31.42 35.55
N LYS A 768 -39.15 -31.53 35.15
CA LYS A 768 -38.19 -32.52 35.69
C LYS A 768 -37.96 -32.33 37.18
N PHE A 769 -38.02 -31.08 37.64
CA PHE A 769 -37.92 -30.69 39.04
C PHE A 769 -39.15 -29.87 39.43
N LYS A 770 -39.86 -30.33 40.47
CA LYS A 770 -41.09 -29.68 40.94
C LYS A 770 -40.80 -28.26 41.43
N GLY A 771 -41.64 -27.32 41.01
CA GLY A 771 -41.60 -25.92 41.45
C GLY A 771 -40.23 -25.28 41.24
N MET A 772 -39.60 -25.50 40.07
CA MET A 772 -38.26 -25.01 39.78
C MET A 772 -38.22 -23.48 39.62
N LEU A 773 -37.26 -22.86 40.31
CA LEU A 773 -37.08 -21.41 40.43
C LEU A 773 -35.61 -21.06 40.26
N LEU A 774 -35.31 -19.98 39.53
CA LEU A 774 -33.93 -19.59 39.20
C LEU A 774 -33.42 -18.50 40.15
N VAL A 775 -32.22 -18.69 40.68
CA VAL A 775 -31.46 -17.69 41.46
C VAL A 775 -30.12 -17.45 40.78
N LEU A 776 -29.80 -16.18 40.49
CA LEU A 776 -28.51 -15.80 39.92
C LEU A 776 -27.55 -15.39 41.04
N ASN A 777 -26.45 -16.10 41.19
CA ASN A 777 -25.48 -15.89 42.26
C ASN A 777 -24.16 -15.31 41.73
N GLY A 778 -23.52 -14.43 42.50
CA GLY A 778 -22.21 -13.87 42.19
C GLY A 778 -22.23 -12.77 41.13
N THR A 779 -23.34 -12.04 40.97
CA THR A 779 -23.39 -10.93 40.01
C THR A 779 -22.44 -9.81 40.44
N GLU A 780 -21.70 -9.25 39.47
CA GLU A 780 -20.89 -8.06 39.75
C GLU A 780 -21.84 -6.87 39.86
N VAL A 781 -22.04 -6.35 41.07
CA VAL A 781 -22.61 -5.01 41.23
C VAL A 781 -21.70 -4.08 40.45
N ALA A 782 -22.24 -3.41 39.44
CA ALA A 782 -21.52 -2.39 38.69
C ALA A 782 -21.23 -1.20 39.64
N GLN A 783 -20.26 -1.37 40.54
CA GLN A 783 -19.66 -0.32 41.33
C GLN A 783 -18.73 0.49 40.42
N GLY A 784 -19.34 1.26 39.53
CA GLY A 784 -18.70 2.31 38.75
C GLY A 784 -19.35 3.64 39.11
N ARG A 785 -18.61 4.49 39.83
CA ARG A 785 -18.91 5.94 39.89
C ARG A 785 -19.00 6.42 38.43
N TYR A 786 -20.11 7.05 38.07
CA TYR A 786 -20.54 7.43 36.71
C TYR A 786 -21.13 6.29 35.89
N GLY A 787 -22.47 6.19 35.87
CA GLY A 787 -23.19 5.57 34.75
C GLY A 787 -24.23 4.48 35.03
N TYR A 788 -24.87 4.39 36.20
CA TYR A 788 -26.11 3.60 36.36
C TYR A 788 -27.04 4.22 37.40
N ARG A 789 -27.48 5.45 37.17
CA ARG A 789 -28.53 6.11 37.98
C ARG A 789 -29.93 6.05 37.37
N LYS A 790 -30.17 5.19 36.37
CA LYS A 790 -31.44 5.21 35.61
C LYS A 790 -32.25 3.91 35.61
N TYR A 791 -32.06 3.04 36.58
CA TYR A 791 -33.07 2.05 36.94
C TYR A 791 -33.16 1.95 38.45
N GLY A 792 -34.00 2.84 39.02
CA GLY A 792 -34.49 2.63 40.36
C GLY A 792 -35.20 1.29 40.44
N TYR A 793 -34.94 0.57 41.53
CA TYR A 793 -35.86 -0.43 42.05
C TYR A 793 -37.22 0.25 42.25
N SER A 794 -38.10 0.15 41.26
CA SER A 794 -39.51 0.53 41.39
C SER A 794 -40.32 -0.75 41.49
N TYR A 795 -40.77 -1.05 42.71
CA TYR A 795 -41.88 -1.95 42.93
C TYR A 795 -43.14 -1.29 42.35
N GLY A 796 -43.62 -1.80 41.21
CA GLY A 796 -44.94 -1.46 40.69
C GLY A 796 -46.00 -2.26 41.45
N TYR A 797 -46.54 -1.68 42.53
CA TYR A 797 -47.82 -2.10 43.09
C TYR A 797 -48.94 -1.56 42.17
N ASN A 798 -49.49 -2.42 41.31
CA ASN A 798 -50.71 -2.10 40.57
C ASN A 798 -51.92 -2.48 41.43
N TYR A 799 -52.42 -1.52 42.21
CA TYR A 799 -53.82 -1.56 42.67
C TYR A 799 -54.69 -1.04 41.54
N GLY A 800 -55.40 -1.94 40.86
CA GLY A 800 -56.45 -1.59 39.93
C GLY A 800 -57.67 -1.06 40.69
N TYR A 801 -57.82 0.27 40.76
CA TYR A 801 -59.13 0.89 40.90
C TYR A 801 -59.60 1.27 39.50
N GLY A 802 -60.59 0.52 39.00
CA GLY A 802 -61.32 0.90 37.79
C GLY A 802 -62.26 2.06 38.12
N SER A 803 -61.92 3.26 37.66
CA SER A 803 -62.85 4.39 37.58
C SER A 803 -63.21 4.61 36.11
N TYR A 804 -64.44 4.20 35.77
CA TYR A 804 -65.15 4.60 34.57
C TYR A 804 -65.27 6.13 34.55
N GLU A 805 -64.72 6.79 33.53
CA GLU A 805 -65.00 8.20 33.25
C GLU A 805 -65.81 8.28 31.96
N GLY A 806 -67.07 8.70 32.12
CA GLY A 806 -68.00 8.96 31.04
C GLY A 806 -67.68 10.27 30.33
N TYR A 807 -67.86 10.24 29.01
CA TYR A 807 -67.88 11.41 28.15
C TYR A 807 -68.99 12.39 28.58
N VAL A 808 -68.63 13.65 28.81
CA VAL A 808 -69.55 14.78 28.65
C VAL A 808 -68.85 15.90 27.88
N GLN A 809 -69.53 16.32 26.83
CA GLN A 809 -69.23 17.43 25.92
C GLN A 809 -68.96 18.75 26.63
N LYS A 810 -67.99 19.51 26.10
CA LYS A 810 -68.23 20.85 25.58
C LYS A 810 -67.20 21.22 24.53
#